data_AF-A0A3B1AA11-F1
#
_entry.id   AF-A0A3B1AA11-F1
#
_cell.length_a   1.000
_cell.length_b   1.000
_cell.length_c   1.000
_cell.angle_alpha   90.00
_cell.angle_beta   90.00
_cell.angle_gamma   90.00
#
_symmetry.space_group_name_H-M   'P 1'
#
loop_
_entity.id
_entity.type
_entity.pdbx_description
1 polymer ?
#
loop_
_entity_poly.entity_id
_entity_poly.type
_entity_poly.pdbx_seq_one_letter_code
_entity_poly.pdbx_strand_id
1 'polypeptide(L)'
;PYKAVLKLMLMETYASEYPNVRLLCTQFKQEIHDGEIDMVSLDPYIMLYKKLANYLDGPEQLEKLELVRRCFYFKVNEQLGKSVDEKYMTWQREVMEELTVSWGWTQAYMAVLDTRAGWKINRVIDERHSLVGALMQGYQFLSKFARKHVQMSMISQRDLHILGRKLYAAFERKAGKVDIINRGVSDDVVESHLTFYRVGSDGGWMLFRGNVGSEEMRDHKPLKRAHSVVELAAWCFFNQLADDRTVVVLQGKEMHINMNEIRSINRVFDNLFPGGKLLSSSMEDLTDTPRMIRAALLVNVADEIMDVHVRDGKHMTSNRTDALSYGGVCNNLINSFDFVFQTSWQEVLTFRYTGPKGVLDCLRAYFQWTPRSRNIQPPEVKIQCDVSGRAMVIQKRVEELFEDVTNCFYSGSNPETVRYLFCIGRIYYLLQIENDALAYTQHDMFSDVLNKLSESSENFTTVAVDRYALKNTLMPMVFRLNKEGVIQVFYQVDGNAVDVYVVDENGSLYYQRAEGQNSEVLLNQYRRFFDSVAYRQMIQRGDSPIGSDKSDPSKIQFFQAGRGRDRRLILQRKTVESNVAVGGYFNLQVIGEDVGDGKSMFTIYCNDVELTSLEFGDDLFSEVARHVLEQRKSGLLYPIYITDIDIPATLLGTDASRSTQTINYLNYKRLIETKLNAELKAIAGRTSNPDQVA
;
A
#
# COMPACT_ATOMS: atom_id res chain seq x y z
N PRO A 1 -0.24 36.11 2.11
CA PRO A 1 0.96 35.89 1.25
C PRO A 1 1.83 37.15 1.09
N TYR A 2 1.23 38.31 0.80
CA TYR A 2 1.91 39.60 0.54
C TYR A 2 2.94 40.03 1.60
N LYS A 3 2.60 39.95 2.88
CA LYS A 3 3.53 40.27 3.99
C LYS A 3 4.78 39.38 3.97
N ALA A 4 4.65 38.12 3.56
CA ALA A 4 5.79 37.22 3.47
C ALA A 4 6.72 37.60 2.31
N VAL A 5 6.18 38.07 1.18
CA VAL A 5 6.96 38.62 0.07
C VAL A 5 7.78 39.81 0.56
N LEU A 6 7.14 40.82 1.17
CA LEU A 6 7.85 42.01 1.68
C LEU A 6 8.99 41.64 2.65
N LYS A 7 8.76 40.69 3.56
CA LYS A 7 9.78 40.22 4.49
C LYS A 7 10.94 39.49 3.79
N LEU A 8 10.63 38.60 2.85
CA LEU A 8 11.65 37.85 2.12
C LEU A 8 12.48 38.77 1.24
N MET A 9 11.84 39.73 0.58
CA MET A 9 12.50 40.76 -0.22
C MET A 9 13.41 41.62 0.65
N LEU A 10 12.97 41.99 1.85
CA LEU A 10 13.82 42.75 2.76
C LEU A 10 15.07 41.97 3.18
N MET A 11 14.93 40.67 3.43
CA MET A 11 16.09 39.80 3.72
C MET A 11 17.02 39.68 2.51
N GLU A 12 16.47 39.58 1.30
CA GLU A 12 17.24 39.60 0.05
C GLU A 12 18.03 40.90 -0.11
N THR A 13 17.39 42.06 0.10
CA THR A 13 18.04 43.37 0.08
C THR A 13 19.18 43.44 1.08
N TYR A 14 18.95 43.04 2.34
CA TYR A 14 20.02 43.03 3.35
C TYR A 14 21.18 42.11 2.98
N ALA A 15 20.90 40.94 2.42
CA ALA A 15 21.95 40.04 1.96
C ALA A 15 22.74 40.63 0.79
N SER A 16 22.11 41.42 -0.09
CA SER A 16 22.80 42.10 -1.19
C SER A 16 23.71 43.26 -0.75
N GLU A 17 23.40 43.89 0.40
CA GLU A 17 24.19 44.99 0.98
C GLU A 17 25.44 44.51 1.72
N TYR A 18 25.60 43.19 1.91
CA TYR A 18 26.73 42.63 2.63
C TYR A 18 28.08 42.97 1.97
N PRO A 19 29.11 43.40 2.73
CA PRO A 19 29.20 43.41 4.20
C PRO A 19 28.60 44.65 4.88
N ASN A 20 28.27 45.70 4.12
CA ASN A 20 27.83 46.99 4.65
C ASN A 20 26.30 47.07 4.80
N VAL A 21 25.73 46.12 5.53
CA VAL A 21 24.28 46.01 5.70
C VAL A 21 23.72 47.19 6.49
N ARG A 22 22.78 47.94 5.93
CA ARG A 22 22.10 49.04 6.62
C ARG A 22 20.70 48.62 7.04
N LEU A 23 20.55 48.16 8.28
CA LEU A 23 19.25 47.76 8.82
C LEU A 23 18.27 48.94 8.90
N LEU A 24 16.98 48.68 8.66
CA LEU A 24 15.93 49.71 8.70
C LEU A 24 15.83 50.36 10.08
N CYS A 25 15.99 49.58 11.15
CA CYS A 25 15.99 50.11 12.51
C CYS A 25 17.16 51.08 12.78
N THR A 26 18.31 50.85 12.16
CA THR A 26 19.47 51.75 12.27
C THR A 26 19.22 53.02 11.47
N GLN A 27 18.67 52.89 10.27
CA GLN A 27 18.28 54.04 9.45
C GLN A 27 17.24 54.91 10.16
N PHE A 28 16.17 54.33 10.70
CA PHE A 28 15.14 55.03 11.45
C PHE A 28 15.71 55.81 12.64
N LYS A 29 16.58 55.18 13.45
CA LYS A 29 17.23 55.87 14.56
C LYS A 29 18.13 57.00 14.09
N GLN A 30 18.88 56.79 13.01
CA GLN A 30 19.77 57.80 12.44
C GLN A 30 18.99 59.02 11.97
N GLU A 31 17.90 58.84 11.22
CA GLU A 31 17.05 59.93 10.74
C GLU A 31 16.48 60.75 11.91
N ILE A 32 16.05 60.10 13.00
CA ILE A 32 15.64 60.79 14.23
C ILE A 32 16.79 61.58 14.86
N HIS A 33 17.99 61.00 14.94
CA HIS A 33 19.17 61.67 15.49
C HIS A 33 19.63 62.85 14.63
N ASP A 34 19.41 62.79 13.32
CA ASP A 34 19.71 63.84 12.35
C ASP A 34 18.66 64.97 12.35
N GLY A 35 17.61 64.86 13.17
CA GLY A 35 16.59 65.89 13.36
C GLY A 35 15.40 65.80 12.40
N GLU A 36 15.20 64.67 11.73
CA GLU A 36 14.00 64.43 10.94
C GLU A 36 12.77 64.38 11.86
N ILE A 37 11.72 65.12 11.48
CA ILE A 37 10.48 65.26 12.27
C ILE A 37 9.23 64.96 11.44
N ASP A 38 9.36 64.78 10.12
CA ASP A 38 8.23 64.37 9.28
C ASP A 38 7.79 62.95 9.64
N MET A 39 6.52 62.82 10.03
CA MET A 39 5.96 61.53 10.44
C MET A 39 5.81 60.57 9.27
N VAL A 40 5.65 61.08 8.04
CA VAL A 40 5.51 60.24 6.84
C VAL A 40 6.86 59.66 6.43
N SER A 41 7.92 60.46 6.43
CA SER A 41 9.28 60.00 6.13
C SER A 41 9.76 58.94 7.13
N LEU A 42 9.44 59.11 8.42
CA LEU A 42 9.79 58.20 9.51
C LEU A 42 8.85 56.98 9.64
N ASP A 43 7.77 56.88 8.87
CA ASP A 43 6.86 55.74 8.96
C ASP A 43 7.59 54.44 8.55
N PRO A 44 7.63 53.40 9.42
CA PRO A 44 8.40 52.19 9.15
C PRO A 44 7.98 51.42 7.89
N TYR A 45 6.71 51.52 7.48
CA TYR A 45 6.22 50.88 6.26
C TYR A 45 6.64 51.68 5.03
N ILE A 46 6.60 53.01 5.08
CA ILE A 46 7.14 53.87 4.02
C ILE A 46 8.65 53.67 3.86
N MET A 47 9.41 53.63 4.95
CA MET A 47 10.84 53.34 4.92
C MET A 47 11.13 51.95 4.33
N LEU A 48 10.35 50.94 4.71
CA LEU A 48 10.42 49.60 4.12
C LEU A 48 10.19 49.64 2.61
N TYR A 49 9.10 50.29 2.17
CA TYR A 49 8.78 50.41 0.76
C TYR A 49 9.89 51.11 -0.01
N LYS A 50 10.35 52.28 0.45
CA LYS A 50 11.44 53.05 -0.19
C LYS A 50 12.71 52.22 -0.31
N LYS A 51 13.11 51.50 0.76
CA LYS A 51 14.30 50.65 0.72
C LYS A 51 14.17 49.53 -0.31
N LEU A 52 13.02 48.86 -0.38
CA LEU A 52 12.76 47.83 -1.38
C LEU A 52 12.69 48.40 -2.79
N ALA A 53 12.06 49.56 -2.97
CA ALA A 53 11.95 50.22 -4.27
C ALA A 53 13.33 50.61 -4.82
N ASN A 54 14.19 51.19 -3.98
CA ASN A 54 15.56 51.55 -4.35
C ASN A 54 16.41 50.32 -4.69
N TYR A 55 16.21 49.19 -3.99
CA TYR A 55 16.92 47.95 -4.30
C TYR A 55 16.51 47.36 -5.66
N LEU A 56 15.24 47.51 -6.04
CA LEU A 56 14.67 46.99 -7.27
C LEU A 56 14.71 48.03 -8.42
N ASP A 57 15.51 49.09 -8.27
CA ASP A 57 15.61 50.17 -9.24
C ASP A 57 16.43 49.72 -10.45
N GLY A 58 15.73 49.24 -11.48
CA GLY A 58 16.33 48.75 -12.71
C GLY A 58 15.32 48.08 -13.64
N PRO A 59 15.53 48.14 -14.98
CA PRO A 59 14.56 47.64 -15.96
C PRO A 59 14.31 46.13 -15.85
N GLU A 60 15.31 45.35 -15.43
CA GLU A 60 15.19 43.89 -15.28
C GLU A 60 14.33 43.46 -14.07
N GLN A 61 14.05 44.38 -13.14
CA GLN A 61 13.36 44.08 -11.88
C GLN A 61 11.96 44.72 -11.79
N LEU A 62 11.47 45.30 -12.89
CA LEU A 62 10.22 46.05 -12.92
C LEU A 62 9.01 45.22 -12.46
N GLU A 63 8.90 43.96 -12.89
CA GLU A 63 7.79 43.07 -12.46
C GLU A 63 7.81 42.82 -10.95
N LYS A 64 9.02 42.69 -10.38
CA LYS A 64 9.24 42.45 -8.95
C LYS A 64 8.93 43.69 -8.13
N LEU A 65 9.34 44.87 -8.63
CA LEU A 65 8.99 46.17 -8.06
C LEU A 65 7.48 46.39 -8.04
N GLU A 66 6.82 46.08 -9.16
CA GLU A 66 5.37 46.21 -9.29
C GLU A 66 4.62 45.26 -8.32
N LEU A 67 5.13 44.04 -8.10
CA LEU A 67 4.60 43.16 -7.05
C LEU A 67 4.80 43.76 -5.64
N VAL A 68 5.95 44.36 -5.34
CA VAL A 68 6.19 45.02 -4.05
C VAL A 68 5.22 46.18 -3.84
N ARG A 69 4.98 47.00 -4.87
CA ARG A 69 3.97 48.08 -4.85
C ARG A 69 2.57 47.54 -4.56
N ARG A 70 2.13 46.47 -5.24
CA ARG A 70 0.87 45.77 -4.92
C ARG A 70 0.83 45.24 -3.48
N CYS A 71 1.91 44.58 -3.03
CA CYS A 71 2.00 44.07 -1.65
C CYS A 71 1.87 45.20 -0.62
N PHE A 72 2.48 46.36 -0.89
CA PHE A 72 2.43 47.54 -0.05
C PHE A 72 1.03 48.15 -0.03
N TYR A 73 0.43 48.39 -1.20
CA TYR A 73 -0.95 48.87 -1.36
C TYR A 73 -1.93 48.01 -0.56
N PHE A 74 -1.86 46.69 -0.72
CA PHE A 74 -2.68 45.73 0.02
C PHE A 74 -2.41 45.68 1.52
N LYS A 75 -1.22 46.11 1.96
CA LYS A 75 -0.86 46.15 3.37
C LYS A 75 -1.38 47.41 4.06
N VAL A 76 -1.40 48.54 3.34
CA VAL A 76 -2.01 49.80 3.78
C VAL A 76 -3.53 49.67 3.83
N ASN A 77 -4.13 48.98 2.85
CA ASN A 77 -5.55 48.66 2.81
C ASN A 77 -6.47 49.90 2.68
N GLU A 78 -5.97 50.94 2.00
CA GLU A 78 -6.73 52.13 1.60
C GLU A 78 -7.26 51.96 0.17
N GLN A 79 -8.59 52.03 -0.01
CA GLN A 79 -9.26 51.77 -1.29
C GLN A 79 -9.33 53.03 -2.15
N LEU A 80 -8.25 53.30 -2.91
CA LEU A 80 -8.14 54.49 -3.74
C LEU A 80 -8.97 54.44 -5.03
N GLY A 81 -9.38 53.26 -5.47
CA GLY A 81 -10.29 53.06 -6.60
C GLY A 81 -11.70 53.62 -6.34
N LYS A 82 -12.06 53.83 -5.08
CA LYS A 82 -13.34 54.45 -4.66
C LYS A 82 -13.13 55.90 -4.29
N SER A 83 -14.03 56.78 -4.72
CA SER A 83 -14.07 58.17 -4.25
C SER A 83 -14.58 58.21 -2.81
N VAL A 84 -14.00 59.11 -2.01
CA VAL A 84 -14.35 59.33 -0.60
C VAL A 84 -14.53 60.83 -0.39
N ASP A 85 -15.51 61.22 0.42
CA ASP A 85 -15.71 62.61 0.82
C ASP A 85 -14.47 63.15 1.54
N GLU A 86 -14.11 64.42 1.30
CA GLU A 86 -12.93 65.07 1.92
C GLU A 86 -12.87 64.93 3.45
N LYS A 87 -14.02 64.88 4.12
CA LYS A 87 -14.13 64.69 5.59
C LYS A 87 -13.61 63.35 6.12
N TYR A 88 -13.40 62.36 5.25
CA TYR A 88 -12.85 61.05 5.61
C TYR A 88 -11.46 60.81 5.01
N MET A 89 -10.79 61.86 4.51
CA MET A 89 -9.40 61.75 4.06
C MET A 89 -8.47 61.47 5.23
N THR A 90 -7.68 60.41 5.09
CA THR A 90 -6.63 60.03 6.03
C THR A 90 -5.29 60.44 5.45
N TRP A 91 -4.31 60.78 6.29
CA TRP A 91 -2.94 61.04 5.84
C TRP A 91 -2.35 59.85 5.05
N GLN A 92 -2.75 58.63 5.40
CA GLN A 92 -2.34 57.41 4.70
C GLN A 92 -2.85 57.38 3.26
N ARG A 93 -4.10 57.83 3.05
CA ARG A 93 -4.71 57.95 1.74
C ARG A 93 -4.00 58.98 0.88
N GLU A 94 -3.71 60.16 1.42
CA GLU A 94 -2.97 61.23 0.70
C GLU A 94 -1.59 60.73 0.23
N VAL A 95 -0.84 60.09 1.13
CA VAL A 95 0.49 59.51 0.79
C VAL A 95 0.36 58.40 -0.25
N MET A 96 -0.65 57.55 -0.17
CA MET A 96 -0.87 56.49 -1.16
C MET A 96 -1.32 57.04 -2.52
N GLU A 97 -2.10 58.13 -2.56
CA GLU A 97 -2.46 58.82 -3.80
C GLU A 97 -1.21 59.38 -4.48
N GLU A 98 -0.32 60.04 -3.75
CA GLU A 98 0.96 60.52 -4.27
C GLU A 98 1.84 59.36 -4.80
N LEU A 99 1.96 58.28 -4.03
CA LEU A 99 2.74 57.10 -4.43
C LEU A 99 2.18 56.43 -5.67
N THR A 100 0.87 56.20 -5.74
CA THR A 100 0.24 55.52 -6.90
C THR A 100 0.34 56.35 -8.18
N VAL A 101 0.28 57.68 -8.08
CA VAL A 101 0.59 58.60 -9.19
C VAL A 101 2.05 58.44 -9.63
N SER A 102 3.00 58.42 -8.69
CA SER A 102 4.43 58.23 -9.01
C SER A 102 4.72 56.87 -9.68
N TRP A 103 3.91 55.85 -9.40
CA TRP A 103 4.04 54.52 -10.01
C TRP A 103 3.44 54.43 -11.41
N GLY A 104 2.68 55.44 -11.83
CA GLY A 104 1.95 55.44 -13.09
C GLY A 104 0.69 54.57 -13.08
N TRP A 105 0.12 54.30 -11.91
CA TRP A 105 -1.10 53.50 -11.81
C TRP A 105 -2.32 54.30 -12.23
N THR A 106 -3.21 53.66 -13.00
CA THR A 106 -4.48 54.27 -13.41
C THR A 106 -5.59 53.99 -12.40
N GLN A 107 -6.62 54.84 -12.39
CA GLN A 107 -7.80 54.63 -11.54
C GLN A 107 -8.48 53.28 -11.82
N ALA A 108 -8.50 52.84 -13.09
CA ALA A 108 -9.04 51.55 -13.47
C ALA A 108 -8.26 50.38 -12.85
N TYR A 109 -6.92 50.47 -12.82
CA TYR A 109 -6.08 49.45 -12.20
C TYR A 109 -6.31 49.37 -10.68
N MET A 110 -6.36 50.53 -10.01
CA MET A 110 -6.66 50.58 -8.57
C MET A 110 -8.04 50.04 -8.23
N ALA A 111 -9.07 50.38 -9.02
CA ALA A 111 -10.41 49.82 -8.85
C ALA A 111 -10.42 48.28 -8.94
N VAL A 112 -9.62 47.69 -9.84
CA VAL A 112 -9.45 46.23 -9.91
C VAL A 112 -8.76 45.70 -8.65
N LEU A 113 -7.71 46.34 -8.15
CA LEU A 113 -7.02 45.95 -6.91
C LEU A 113 -7.96 46.01 -5.69
N ASP A 114 -8.83 47.00 -5.60
CA ASP A 114 -9.77 47.16 -4.49
C ASP A 114 -10.86 46.08 -4.45
N THR A 115 -11.13 45.44 -5.60
CA THR A 115 -12.05 44.30 -5.67
C THR A 115 -11.39 42.96 -5.28
N ARG A 116 -10.18 42.97 -4.72
CA ARG A 116 -9.41 41.76 -4.34
C ARG A 116 -10.26 40.73 -3.58
N ALA A 117 -11.08 41.17 -2.63
CA ALA A 117 -11.93 40.29 -1.83
C ALA A 117 -12.90 39.44 -2.67
N GLY A 118 -13.29 39.89 -3.87
CA GLY A 118 -14.18 39.18 -4.80
C GLY A 118 -13.50 38.69 -6.08
N TRP A 119 -12.16 38.65 -6.13
CA TRP A 119 -11.44 38.11 -7.27
C TRP A 119 -11.73 36.63 -7.49
N LYS A 120 -12.18 36.31 -8.71
CA LYS A 120 -12.46 34.93 -9.12
C LYS A 120 -11.19 34.18 -9.52
N ILE A 121 -11.31 32.84 -9.63
CA ILE A 121 -10.16 31.93 -9.65
C ILE A 121 -9.08 32.26 -10.69
N ASN A 122 -9.47 32.68 -11.90
CA ASN A 122 -8.50 33.04 -12.95
C ASN A 122 -7.59 34.19 -12.53
N ARG A 123 -8.14 35.24 -11.92
CA ARG A 123 -7.36 36.37 -11.40
C ARG A 123 -6.46 35.95 -10.25
N VAL A 124 -6.95 35.06 -9.39
CA VAL A 124 -6.17 34.50 -8.28
C VAL A 124 -5.01 33.64 -8.79
N ILE A 125 -5.18 32.90 -9.89
CA ILE A 125 -4.11 32.13 -10.54
C ILE A 125 -3.00 33.08 -11.04
N ASP A 126 -3.37 34.17 -11.71
CA ASP A 126 -2.40 35.14 -12.24
C ASP A 126 -1.61 35.82 -11.12
N GLU A 127 -2.30 36.27 -10.07
CA GLU A 127 -1.64 36.88 -8.91
C GLU A 127 -0.76 35.87 -8.17
N ARG A 128 -1.20 34.61 -8.04
CA ARG A 128 -0.40 33.53 -7.45
C ARG A 128 0.90 33.34 -8.21
N HIS A 129 0.89 33.34 -9.54
CA HIS A 129 2.12 33.17 -10.33
C HIS A 129 3.16 34.24 -9.99
N SER A 130 2.73 35.50 -9.87
CA SER A 130 3.61 36.61 -9.46
C SER A 130 4.17 36.40 -8.05
N LEU A 131 3.30 36.08 -7.09
CA LEU A 131 3.68 35.86 -5.69
C LEU A 131 4.66 34.69 -5.52
N VAL A 132 4.38 33.57 -6.16
CA VAL A 132 5.22 32.36 -6.09
C VAL A 132 6.56 32.61 -6.75
N GLY A 133 6.59 33.26 -7.92
CA GLY A 133 7.82 33.63 -8.61
C GLY A 133 8.75 34.43 -7.72
N ALA A 134 8.25 35.50 -7.10
CA ALA A 134 9.05 36.34 -6.21
C ALA A 134 9.53 35.61 -4.96
N LEU A 135 8.68 34.78 -4.33
CA LEU A 135 9.08 33.99 -3.16
C LEU A 135 10.17 32.96 -3.48
N MET A 136 10.04 32.26 -4.61
CA MET A 136 11.03 31.26 -5.04
C MET A 136 12.35 31.90 -5.42
N GLN A 137 12.32 33.03 -6.14
CA GLN A 137 13.53 33.79 -6.49
C GLN A 137 14.25 34.32 -5.24
N GLY A 138 13.52 34.94 -4.30
CA GLY A 138 14.12 35.45 -3.07
C GLY A 138 14.73 34.34 -2.20
N TYR A 139 14.08 33.18 -2.13
CA TYR A 139 14.67 32.00 -1.47
C TYR A 139 15.95 31.53 -2.17
N GLN A 140 15.95 31.42 -3.50
CA GLN A 140 17.15 31.01 -4.25
C GLN A 140 18.30 31.98 -4.05
N PHE A 141 18.04 33.29 -3.99
CA PHE A 141 19.05 34.29 -3.68
C PHE A 141 19.65 34.07 -2.29
N LEU A 142 18.80 34.00 -1.25
CA LEU A 142 19.23 33.77 0.13
C LEU A 142 20.01 32.45 0.27
N SER A 143 19.58 31.40 -0.44
CA SER A 143 20.28 30.11 -0.48
C SER A 143 21.66 30.18 -1.13
N LYS A 144 21.82 30.96 -2.20
CA LYS A 144 23.12 31.19 -2.84
C LYS A 144 24.03 32.03 -1.94
N PHE A 145 23.48 33.07 -1.29
CA PHE A 145 24.21 33.92 -0.36
C PHE A 145 24.74 33.13 0.84
N ALA A 146 23.88 32.37 1.52
CA ALA A 146 24.28 31.57 2.69
C ALA A 146 25.38 30.55 2.36
N ARG A 147 25.34 29.94 1.16
CA ARG A 147 26.39 29.01 0.69
C ARG A 147 27.73 29.68 0.38
N LYS A 148 27.74 30.95 -0.01
CA LYS A 148 28.98 31.71 -0.24
C LYS A 148 29.61 32.22 1.07
N HIS A 149 28.81 32.45 2.10
CA HIS A 149 29.22 33.06 3.36
C HIS A 149 29.09 32.14 4.58
N VAL A 150 29.29 30.83 4.39
CA VAL A 150 29.05 29.74 5.38
C VAL A 150 29.75 29.97 6.73
N GLN A 151 30.94 30.56 6.74
CA GLN A 151 31.72 30.79 7.98
C GLN A 151 31.22 31.97 8.81
N MET A 152 30.35 32.83 8.26
CA MET A 152 29.94 34.11 8.88
C MET A 152 28.42 34.27 9.02
N SER A 153 27.62 33.42 8.38
CA SER A 153 26.15 33.54 8.45
C SER A 153 25.60 32.93 9.75
N MET A 154 25.11 33.78 10.66
CA MET A 154 24.28 33.39 11.81
C MET A 154 22.89 32.86 11.42
N ILE A 155 22.52 32.89 10.13
CA ILE A 155 21.34 32.17 9.62
C ILE A 155 21.68 30.67 9.70
N SER A 156 20.98 29.94 10.56
CA SER A 156 21.15 28.50 10.63
C SER A 156 20.80 27.91 9.26
N GLN A 157 21.72 27.15 8.65
CA GLN A 157 21.43 26.41 7.42
C GLN A 157 20.14 25.58 7.54
N ARG A 158 19.82 25.16 8.78
CA ARG A 158 18.55 24.54 9.17
C ARG A 158 17.32 25.40 8.83
N ASP A 159 17.33 26.68 9.17
CA ASP A 159 16.18 27.58 8.96
C ASP A 159 15.90 27.81 7.48
N LEU A 160 16.97 27.96 6.70
CA LEU A 160 16.89 28.08 5.26
C LEU A 160 16.39 26.77 4.62
N HIS A 161 16.78 25.62 5.17
CA HIS A 161 16.26 24.32 4.74
C HIS A 161 14.76 24.18 5.04
N ILE A 162 14.32 24.55 6.25
CA ILE A 162 12.91 24.53 6.66
C ILE A 162 12.08 25.49 5.78
N LEU A 163 12.58 26.71 5.54
CA LEU A 163 11.92 27.67 4.65
C LEU A 163 11.79 27.10 3.24
N GLY A 164 12.86 26.52 2.69
CA GLY A 164 12.85 25.87 1.39
C GLY A 164 11.77 24.80 1.31
N ARG A 165 11.77 23.83 2.24
CA ARG A 165 10.77 22.76 2.28
C ARG A 165 9.34 23.29 2.42
N LYS A 166 9.12 24.35 3.21
CA LYS A 166 7.81 25.01 3.32
C LYS A 166 7.37 25.63 2.00
N LEU A 167 8.27 26.26 1.24
CA LEU A 167 7.95 26.85 -0.05
C LEU A 167 7.67 25.78 -1.11
N TYR A 168 8.52 24.74 -1.20
CA TYR A 168 8.32 23.63 -2.13
C TYR A 168 7.03 22.86 -1.79
N ALA A 169 6.79 22.51 -0.53
CA ALA A 169 5.55 21.88 -0.12
C ALA A 169 4.31 22.74 -0.41
N ALA A 170 4.41 24.07 -0.30
CA ALA A 170 3.29 24.96 -0.60
C ALA A 170 3.01 25.14 -2.12
N PHE A 171 4.06 25.16 -2.96
CA PHE A 171 3.97 25.68 -4.33
C PHE A 171 4.49 24.76 -5.44
N GLU A 172 5.36 23.80 -5.14
CA GLU A 172 5.88 22.87 -6.13
C GLU A 172 4.76 21.97 -6.67
N ARG A 173 4.71 21.82 -8.00
CA ARG A 173 3.75 20.91 -8.66
C ARG A 173 4.37 19.52 -8.77
N LYS A 174 3.62 18.51 -8.35
CA LYS A 174 4.00 17.09 -8.42
C LYS A 174 2.83 16.24 -8.89
N ALA A 175 3.12 15.06 -9.43
CA ALA A 175 2.08 14.09 -9.75
C ALA A 175 1.22 13.79 -8.52
N GLY A 176 -0.10 13.79 -8.71
CA GLY A 176 -1.09 13.56 -7.65
C GLY A 176 -1.26 14.70 -6.64
N LYS A 177 -0.41 15.73 -6.62
CA LYS A 177 -0.54 16.82 -5.65
C LYS A 177 -1.66 17.78 -6.01
N VAL A 178 -2.54 18.04 -5.04
CA VAL A 178 -3.60 19.04 -5.18
C VAL A 178 -3.02 20.43 -4.98
N ASP A 179 -2.98 21.21 -6.06
CA ASP A 179 -2.53 22.60 -6.05
C ASP A 179 -3.55 23.51 -5.34
N ILE A 180 -3.21 23.96 -4.13
CA ILE A 180 -3.95 25.01 -3.42
C ILE A 180 -3.53 26.37 -3.97
N ILE A 181 -4.38 26.92 -4.84
CA ILE A 181 -4.23 28.22 -5.50
C ILE A 181 -4.58 29.35 -4.52
N ASN A 182 -5.77 29.33 -3.94
CA ASN A 182 -6.22 30.41 -3.06
C ASN A 182 -5.68 30.22 -1.64
N ARG A 183 -4.53 30.82 -1.35
CA ARG A 183 -3.92 30.87 0.00
C ARG A 183 -4.15 32.22 0.67
N GLY A 184 -5.39 32.67 0.69
CA GLY A 184 -5.80 33.98 1.22
C GLY A 184 -5.43 35.14 0.29
N VAL A 185 -5.59 34.93 -1.03
CA VAL A 185 -5.49 36.00 -2.03
C VAL A 185 -6.83 36.71 -2.15
N SER A 186 -7.92 35.95 -2.21
CA SER A 186 -9.29 36.45 -2.28
C SER A 186 -10.17 35.74 -1.26
N ASP A 187 -11.23 36.42 -0.82
CA ASP A 187 -12.16 35.92 0.20
C ASP A 187 -13.32 35.15 -0.46
N ASP A 188 -13.75 35.55 -1.66
CA ASP A 188 -14.81 34.91 -2.43
C ASP A 188 -14.34 34.48 -3.84
N VAL A 189 -13.87 33.24 -3.92
CA VAL A 189 -13.55 32.54 -5.18
C VAL A 189 -14.66 31.59 -5.63
N VAL A 190 -15.81 31.60 -4.96
CA VAL A 190 -16.92 30.69 -5.27
C VAL A 190 -17.47 31.02 -6.66
N GLU A 191 -17.69 29.99 -7.46
CA GLU A 191 -18.31 30.09 -8.78
C GLU A 191 -19.77 29.66 -8.71
N SER A 192 -20.64 30.35 -9.46
CA SER A 192 -22.07 30.02 -9.50
C SER A 192 -22.33 28.70 -10.23
N HIS A 193 -21.54 28.40 -11.26
CA HIS A 193 -21.65 27.19 -12.07
C HIS A 193 -20.28 26.59 -12.33
N LEU A 194 -20.16 25.29 -12.21
CA LEU A 194 -18.97 24.51 -12.55
C LEU A 194 -19.38 23.32 -13.41
N THR A 195 -18.74 23.15 -14.58
CA THR A 195 -18.96 21.99 -15.44
C THR A 195 -17.82 21.00 -15.28
N PHE A 196 -18.13 19.78 -14.83
CA PHE A 196 -17.24 18.64 -14.88
C PHE A 196 -17.53 17.85 -16.14
N TYR A 197 -16.51 17.72 -16.99
CA TYR A 197 -16.62 17.05 -18.26
C TYR A 197 -15.76 15.79 -18.31
N ARG A 198 -16.37 14.64 -18.62
CA ARG A 198 -15.65 13.40 -18.93
C ARG A 198 -15.25 13.37 -20.40
N VAL A 199 -13.94 13.39 -20.63
CA VAL A 199 -13.31 13.18 -21.93
C VAL A 199 -13.53 11.71 -22.33
N GLY A 200 -13.64 11.42 -23.63
CA GLY A 200 -13.99 10.10 -24.19
C GLY A 200 -13.05 8.94 -23.85
N SER A 201 -12.81 7.99 -24.76
CA SER A 201 -12.23 6.66 -24.52
C SER A 201 -10.99 6.56 -23.61
N ASP A 202 -10.20 7.63 -23.46
CA ASP A 202 -9.01 7.68 -22.61
C ASP A 202 -9.30 7.99 -21.12
N GLY A 203 -10.57 8.20 -20.75
CA GLY A 203 -11.03 8.24 -19.35
C GLY A 203 -10.64 9.49 -18.54
N GLY A 204 -10.24 10.58 -19.19
CA GLY A 204 -9.84 11.83 -18.53
C GLY A 204 -11.00 12.74 -18.12
N TRP A 205 -10.71 13.69 -17.23
CA TRP A 205 -11.66 14.69 -16.74
C TRP A 205 -11.15 16.12 -16.93
N MET A 206 -12.08 17.03 -17.24
CA MET A 206 -11.83 18.46 -17.34
C MET A 206 -12.84 19.26 -16.51
N LEU A 207 -12.37 20.33 -15.87
CA LEU A 207 -13.19 21.25 -15.11
C LEU A 207 -13.26 22.60 -15.83
N PHE A 208 -14.46 23.12 -16.02
CA PHE A 208 -14.72 24.43 -16.60
C PHE A 208 -15.46 25.35 -15.62
N ARG A 209 -15.21 26.64 -15.79
CA ARG A 209 -15.95 27.72 -15.13
C ARG A 209 -17.22 28.00 -15.94
N GLY A 210 -18.35 28.16 -15.25
CA GLY A 210 -19.63 28.43 -15.91
C GLY A 210 -20.30 27.14 -16.40
N ASN A 211 -21.45 27.31 -17.06
CA ASN A 211 -22.12 26.23 -17.77
C ASN A 211 -21.59 26.19 -19.21
N VAL A 212 -20.62 25.31 -19.47
CA VAL A 212 -20.05 25.11 -20.81
C VAL A 212 -20.74 23.92 -21.46
N GLY A 213 -21.33 24.12 -22.64
CA GLY A 213 -21.91 23.04 -23.45
C GLY A 213 -20.85 22.24 -24.20
N SER A 214 -21.19 21.03 -24.64
CA SER A 214 -20.25 20.11 -25.33
C SER A 214 -19.65 20.68 -26.62
N GLU A 215 -20.38 21.53 -27.34
CA GLU A 215 -19.92 22.14 -28.60
C GLU A 215 -18.97 23.33 -28.37
N GLU A 216 -19.20 24.10 -27.30
CA GLU A 216 -18.43 25.30 -26.94
C GLU A 216 -17.10 24.98 -26.24
N MET A 217 -16.89 23.71 -25.85
CA MET A 217 -15.71 23.28 -25.10
C MET A 217 -14.36 23.63 -25.74
N ARG A 218 -14.30 23.64 -27.08
CA ARG A 218 -13.05 23.93 -27.81
C ARG A 218 -12.63 25.39 -27.63
N ASP A 219 -13.59 26.27 -27.38
CA ASP A 219 -13.39 27.70 -27.26
C ASP A 219 -13.10 28.13 -25.81
N HIS A 220 -13.38 27.26 -24.83
CA HIS A 220 -13.13 27.50 -23.42
C HIS A 220 -11.85 26.82 -22.92
N LYS A 221 -11.01 27.59 -22.21
CA LYS A 221 -9.84 27.03 -21.51
C LYS A 221 -10.31 26.38 -20.20
N PRO A 222 -10.05 25.08 -19.96
CA PRO A 222 -10.41 24.44 -18.70
C PRO A 222 -9.56 25.00 -17.55
N LEU A 223 -10.18 25.07 -16.37
CA LEU A 223 -9.53 25.45 -15.11
C LEU A 223 -8.50 24.38 -14.70
N LYS A 224 -8.86 23.11 -14.81
CA LYS A 224 -8.01 21.97 -14.47
C LYS A 224 -8.36 20.74 -15.32
N ARG A 225 -7.34 19.90 -15.56
CA ARG A 225 -7.46 18.57 -16.15
C ARG A 225 -6.92 17.55 -15.15
N ALA A 226 -7.52 16.37 -15.10
CA ALA A 226 -7.15 15.27 -14.21
C ALA A 226 -7.57 13.93 -14.81
N HIS A 227 -7.05 12.82 -14.27
CA HIS A 227 -7.49 11.48 -14.63
C HIS A 227 -8.67 10.99 -13.78
N SER A 228 -8.96 11.68 -12.67
CA SER A 228 -10.05 11.34 -11.76
C SER A 228 -10.93 12.54 -11.47
N VAL A 229 -12.24 12.31 -11.40
CA VAL A 229 -13.20 13.28 -10.90
C VAL A 229 -12.97 13.62 -9.42
N VAL A 230 -12.44 12.68 -8.65
CA VAL A 230 -12.10 12.89 -7.22
C VAL A 230 -10.96 13.90 -7.11
N GLU A 231 -9.98 13.88 -8.01
CA GLU A 231 -8.91 14.89 -8.05
C GLU A 231 -9.47 16.28 -8.38
N LEU A 232 -10.41 16.37 -9.34
CA LEU A 232 -11.06 17.65 -9.66
C LEU A 232 -11.92 18.17 -8.51
N ALA A 233 -12.68 17.30 -7.85
CA ALA A 233 -13.48 17.63 -6.69
C ALA A 233 -12.60 18.09 -5.52
N ALA A 234 -11.50 17.38 -5.25
CA ALA A 234 -10.52 17.77 -4.23
C ALA A 234 -9.93 19.15 -4.56
N TRP A 235 -9.56 19.39 -5.81
CA TRP A 235 -9.04 20.68 -6.23
C TRP A 235 -10.07 21.81 -6.06
N CYS A 236 -11.35 21.59 -6.39
CA CYS A 236 -12.42 22.56 -6.14
C CYS A 236 -12.59 22.83 -4.64
N PHE A 237 -12.61 21.76 -3.83
CA PHE A 237 -12.80 21.80 -2.40
C PHE A 237 -11.71 22.61 -1.68
N PHE A 238 -10.42 22.27 -1.90
CA PHE A 238 -9.31 22.97 -1.25
C PHE A 238 -9.11 24.40 -1.75
N ASN A 239 -9.64 24.72 -2.94
CA ASN A 239 -9.66 26.09 -3.46
C ASN A 239 -10.95 26.84 -3.18
N GLN A 240 -11.92 26.23 -2.47
CA GLN A 240 -13.20 26.84 -2.10
C GLN A 240 -13.99 27.38 -3.31
N LEU A 241 -13.92 26.67 -4.44
CA LEU A 241 -14.58 27.10 -5.68
C LEU A 241 -16.09 26.82 -5.71
N ALA A 242 -16.56 25.94 -4.83
CA ALA A 242 -17.95 25.54 -4.76
C ALA A 242 -18.46 25.61 -3.32
N ASP A 243 -19.70 26.05 -3.18
CA ASP A 243 -20.50 25.94 -1.96
C ASP A 243 -21.88 25.33 -2.26
N ASP A 244 -22.79 25.31 -1.29
CA ASP A 244 -24.14 24.76 -1.46
C ASP A 244 -24.98 25.48 -2.53
N ARG A 245 -24.58 26.68 -2.95
CA ARG A 245 -25.25 27.49 -3.99
C ARG A 245 -24.66 27.25 -5.37
N THR A 246 -23.52 26.60 -5.48
CA THR A 246 -22.87 26.30 -6.75
C THR A 246 -23.61 25.19 -7.49
N VAL A 247 -24.03 25.48 -8.72
CA VAL A 247 -24.64 24.51 -9.62
C VAL A 247 -23.53 23.71 -10.31
N VAL A 248 -23.42 22.43 -9.96
CA VAL A 248 -22.50 21.50 -10.64
C VAL A 248 -23.21 20.86 -11.83
N VAL A 249 -22.63 21.05 -13.01
CA VAL A 249 -23.08 20.47 -14.28
C VAL A 249 -22.16 19.30 -14.61
N LEU A 250 -22.75 18.13 -14.84
CA LEU A 250 -22.03 16.91 -15.21
C LEU A 250 -22.28 16.63 -16.69
N GLN A 251 -21.22 16.60 -17.49
CA GLN A 251 -21.30 16.35 -18.94
C GLN A 251 -20.22 15.36 -19.39
N GLY A 252 -20.40 14.76 -20.56
CA GLY A 252 -19.41 13.86 -21.16
C GLY A 252 -20.04 12.63 -21.79
N LYS A 253 -19.20 11.82 -22.43
CA LYS A 253 -19.58 10.48 -22.91
C LYS A 253 -19.47 9.50 -21.75
N GLU A 254 -20.37 8.51 -21.67
CA GLU A 254 -20.32 7.42 -20.66
C GLU A 254 -20.22 7.94 -19.22
N MET A 255 -21.18 8.81 -18.86
CA MET A 255 -21.27 9.38 -17.52
C MET A 255 -21.88 8.35 -16.54
N HIS A 256 -21.02 7.72 -15.76
CA HIS A 256 -21.38 6.81 -14.66
C HIS A 256 -21.26 7.48 -13.30
N ILE A 257 -21.38 8.81 -13.25
CA ILE A 257 -21.39 9.59 -12.01
C ILE A 257 -22.64 10.45 -11.93
N ASN A 258 -23.19 10.57 -10.72
CA ASN A 258 -24.31 11.46 -10.43
C ASN A 258 -23.97 12.53 -9.37
N MET A 259 -24.88 13.48 -9.19
CA MET A 259 -24.71 14.59 -8.25
C MET A 259 -24.63 14.12 -6.78
N ASN A 260 -25.25 13.00 -6.41
CA ASN A 260 -25.16 12.47 -5.05
C ASN A 260 -23.75 11.95 -4.76
N GLU A 261 -23.09 11.32 -5.73
CA GLU A 261 -21.67 10.92 -5.58
C GLU A 261 -20.76 12.13 -5.39
N ILE A 262 -20.93 13.21 -6.18
CA ILE A 262 -20.17 14.46 -5.98
C ILE A 262 -20.37 15.03 -4.57
N ARG A 263 -21.63 15.04 -4.08
CA ARG A 263 -21.94 15.48 -2.71
C ARG A 263 -21.32 14.56 -1.67
N SER A 264 -21.33 13.24 -1.88
CA SER A 264 -20.68 12.28 -0.99
C SER A 264 -19.17 12.49 -0.95
N ILE A 265 -18.52 12.74 -2.09
CA ILE A 265 -17.08 13.07 -2.17
C ILE A 265 -16.79 14.33 -1.33
N ASN A 266 -17.56 15.41 -1.52
CA ASN A 266 -17.39 16.64 -0.75
C ASN A 266 -17.61 16.40 0.75
N ARG A 267 -18.61 15.60 1.14
CA ARG A 267 -18.84 15.23 2.54
C ARG A 267 -17.66 14.46 3.15
N VAL A 268 -17.02 13.56 2.39
CA VAL A 268 -15.80 12.88 2.83
C VAL A 268 -14.68 13.90 3.05
N PHE A 269 -14.51 14.85 2.13
CA PHE A 269 -13.51 15.91 2.28
C PHE A 269 -13.79 16.85 3.44
N ASP A 270 -15.02 17.26 3.69
CA ASP A 270 -15.39 18.05 4.88
C ASP A 270 -15.11 17.29 6.18
N ASN A 271 -15.41 15.99 6.21
CA ASN A 271 -15.16 15.15 7.39
C ASN A 271 -13.66 14.90 7.64
N LEU A 272 -12.82 14.93 6.60
CA LEU A 272 -11.38 14.72 6.71
C LEU A 272 -10.61 16.04 6.90
N PHE A 273 -11.10 17.11 6.27
CA PHE A 273 -10.52 18.44 6.15
C PHE A 273 -11.59 19.53 6.39
N PRO A 274 -12.09 19.71 7.62
CA PRO A 274 -13.18 20.65 7.90
C PRO A 274 -12.88 22.07 7.39
N GLY A 275 -13.74 22.58 6.50
CA GLY A 275 -13.59 23.90 5.88
C GLY A 275 -12.34 24.06 4.99
N GLY A 276 -11.83 22.95 4.43
CA GLY A 276 -10.62 22.95 3.60
C GLY A 276 -9.32 23.20 4.37
N LYS A 277 -9.36 23.13 5.71
CA LYS A 277 -8.20 23.42 6.56
C LYS A 277 -7.32 22.17 6.72
N LEU A 278 -6.06 22.32 6.36
CA LEU A 278 -5.03 21.30 6.59
C LEU A 278 -4.47 21.42 8.01
N LEU A 279 -4.11 20.27 8.60
CA LEU A 279 -3.32 20.27 9.83
C LEU A 279 -1.99 20.98 9.62
N SER A 280 -1.59 21.83 10.56
CA SER A 280 -0.33 22.57 10.49
C SER A 280 0.86 21.65 10.71
N SER A 281 1.88 21.79 9.87
CA SER A 281 3.21 21.19 10.07
C SER A 281 3.98 21.92 11.17
N SER A 282 4.58 21.16 12.08
CA SER A 282 5.61 21.68 12.99
C SER A 282 6.91 21.97 12.24
N MET A 283 7.84 22.68 12.88
CA MET A 283 9.20 22.83 12.32
C MET A 283 9.96 21.51 12.27
N GLU A 284 9.66 20.58 13.20
CA GLU A 284 10.26 19.25 13.25
C GLU A 284 9.81 18.38 12.07
N ASP A 285 8.53 18.44 11.71
CA ASP A 285 7.98 17.74 10.54
C ASP A 285 8.68 18.15 9.24
N LEU A 286 9.03 19.42 9.13
CA LEU A 286 9.76 19.94 7.97
C LEU A 286 11.24 19.59 8.01
N THR A 287 11.81 19.10 9.12
CA THR A 287 13.18 18.55 9.15
C THR A 287 13.25 17.07 8.81
N ASP A 288 12.17 16.33 9.02
CA ASP A 288 12.06 14.92 8.64
C ASP A 288 11.45 14.74 7.24
N THR A 289 11.51 13.51 6.74
CA THR A 289 10.80 13.01 5.57
C THR A 289 9.28 13.12 5.72
N PRO A 290 8.54 13.39 4.63
CA PRO A 290 7.09 13.48 4.70
C PRO A 290 6.49 12.12 5.09
N ARG A 291 5.47 12.17 5.95
CA ARG A 291 4.69 11.01 6.37
C ARG A 291 3.20 11.27 6.19
N MET A 292 2.42 10.22 5.99
CA MET A 292 0.97 10.32 5.90
C MET A 292 0.36 10.56 7.29
N ILE A 293 -0.56 11.53 7.41
CA ILE A 293 -1.24 11.86 8.66
C ILE A 293 -2.68 11.37 8.68
N ARG A 294 -3.38 11.50 7.55
CA ARG A 294 -4.79 11.17 7.38
C ARG A 294 -5.03 10.71 5.96
N ALA A 295 -5.92 9.74 5.78
CA ALA A 295 -6.19 9.13 4.49
C ALA A 295 -7.68 8.80 4.32
N ALA A 296 -8.13 8.82 3.06
CA ALA A 296 -9.40 8.29 2.63
C ALA A 296 -9.26 7.51 1.32
N LEU A 297 -10.10 6.50 1.15
CA LEU A 297 -10.27 5.73 -0.07
C LEU A 297 -11.72 5.85 -0.54
N LEU A 298 -11.90 6.41 -1.72
CA LEU A 298 -13.20 6.44 -2.39
C LEU A 298 -13.22 5.30 -3.41
N VAL A 299 -14.19 4.40 -3.30
CA VAL A 299 -14.23 3.13 -4.03
C VAL A 299 -15.28 3.18 -5.12
N ASN A 300 -14.90 2.78 -6.34
CA ASN A 300 -15.76 2.69 -7.53
C ASN A 300 -16.40 4.03 -7.96
N VAL A 301 -15.74 5.16 -7.72
CA VAL A 301 -16.28 6.47 -8.12
C VAL A 301 -16.26 6.61 -9.64
N ALA A 302 -17.42 6.98 -10.21
CA ALA A 302 -17.61 7.20 -11.65
C ALA A 302 -17.32 5.98 -12.55
N ASP A 303 -17.32 4.77 -11.97
CA ASP A 303 -17.17 3.53 -12.72
C ASP A 303 -18.53 2.96 -13.12
N GLU A 304 -18.59 2.34 -14.29
CA GLU A 304 -19.74 1.53 -14.66
C GLU A 304 -19.84 0.33 -13.71
N ILE A 305 -20.94 0.27 -12.96
CA ILE A 305 -21.28 -0.93 -12.21
C ILE A 305 -21.75 -1.94 -13.24
N MET A 306 -20.87 -2.88 -13.63
CA MET A 306 -21.28 -4.02 -14.45
C MET A 306 -22.30 -4.86 -13.67
N ASP A 307 -23.58 -4.51 -13.83
CA ASP A 307 -24.74 -5.29 -13.39
C ASP A 307 -25.01 -6.48 -14.33
N VAL A 308 -23.97 -7.01 -14.96
CA VAL A 308 -24.04 -7.98 -16.08
C VAL A 308 -24.72 -9.29 -15.66
N HIS A 309 -24.96 -9.54 -14.37
CA HIS A 309 -25.52 -10.81 -13.89
C HIS A 309 -26.67 -10.70 -12.88
N VAL A 310 -27.17 -9.49 -12.56
CA VAL A 310 -28.41 -9.38 -11.75
C VAL A 310 -29.62 -9.84 -12.55
N ARG A 311 -29.61 -9.63 -13.88
CA ARG A 311 -30.69 -10.09 -14.78
C ARG A 311 -30.80 -11.62 -14.92
N ASP A 312 -29.75 -12.37 -14.59
CA ASP A 312 -29.68 -13.82 -14.85
C ASP A 312 -30.04 -14.69 -13.63
N GLY A 313 -30.34 -14.12 -12.45
CA GLY A 313 -30.66 -14.90 -11.24
C GLY A 313 -29.51 -15.78 -10.69
N LYS A 314 -28.36 -15.83 -11.37
CA LYS A 314 -27.19 -16.68 -11.06
C LYS A 314 -26.47 -16.33 -9.76
N HIS A 315 -26.73 -15.16 -9.18
CA HIS A 315 -26.18 -14.77 -7.87
C HIS A 315 -27.05 -15.20 -6.68
N MET A 316 -28.30 -15.63 -6.90
CA MET A 316 -29.26 -15.92 -5.81
C MET A 316 -29.03 -17.29 -5.13
N THR A 317 -28.24 -18.18 -5.72
CA THR A 317 -28.03 -19.55 -5.21
C THR A 317 -26.80 -19.70 -4.32
N SER A 318 -25.95 -18.67 -4.19
CA SER A 318 -24.71 -18.72 -3.41
C SER A 318 -24.78 -17.80 -2.19
N ASN A 319 -24.40 -18.32 -1.02
CA ASN A 319 -24.28 -17.56 0.23
C ASN A 319 -22.96 -16.75 0.31
N ARG A 320 -22.22 -16.60 -0.80
CA ARG A 320 -20.91 -15.90 -0.82
C ARG A 320 -21.10 -14.38 -0.96
N THR A 321 -20.90 -13.66 0.14
CA THR A 321 -21.14 -12.20 0.23
C THR A 321 -19.86 -11.36 0.26
N ASP A 322 -18.67 -11.95 0.10
CA ASP A 322 -17.40 -11.23 0.07
C ASP A 322 -17.30 -10.34 -1.17
N ALA A 323 -17.03 -9.04 -1.01
CA ALA A 323 -16.97 -8.09 -2.11
C ALA A 323 -15.80 -8.35 -3.08
N LEU A 324 -14.70 -8.94 -2.61
CA LEU A 324 -13.58 -9.31 -3.47
C LEU A 324 -13.84 -10.59 -4.27
N SER A 325 -14.81 -11.41 -3.86
CA SER A 325 -15.12 -12.71 -4.46
C SER A 325 -16.62 -13.01 -4.30
N TYR A 326 -17.45 -12.23 -4.99
CA TYR A 326 -18.90 -12.15 -4.76
C TYR A 326 -19.69 -13.17 -5.59
N GLY A 327 -20.67 -13.81 -4.94
CA GLY A 327 -21.60 -14.77 -5.55
C GLY A 327 -20.95 -16.06 -6.06
N GLY A 328 -21.71 -16.86 -6.83
CA GLY A 328 -21.24 -18.15 -7.35
C GLY A 328 -20.14 -18.06 -8.42
N VAL A 329 -20.06 -16.92 -9.12
CA VAL A 329 -19.04 -16.67 -10.15
C VAL A 329 -17.72 -16.18 -9.55
N CYS A 330 -17.72 -15.74 -8.28
CA CYS A 330 -16.58 -15.11 -7.59
C CYS A 330 -16.14 -13.82 -8.30
N ASN A 331 -17.06 -12.87 -8.49
CA ASN A 331 -16.73 -11.59 -9.12
C ASN A 331 -16.13 -10.62 -8.10
N ASN A 332 -15.08 -9.90 -8.50
CA ASN A 332 -14.62 -8.75 -7.73
C ASN A 332 -15.58 -7.58 -7.97
N LEU A 333 -16.14 -7.02 -6.89
CA LEU A 333 -17.03 -5.85 -6.95
C LEU A 333 -16.27 -4.52 -6.90
N ILE A 334 -14.95 -4.55 -6.73
CA ILE A 334 -14.10 -3.36 -6.59
C ILE A 334 -13.33 -3.16 -7.89
N ASN A 335 -13.65 -2.07 -8.59
CA ASN A 335 -13.10 -1.69 -9.89
C ASN A 335 -12.01 -0.62 -9.77
N SER A 336 -12.18 0.33 -8.86
CA SER A 336 -11.22 1.41 -8.64
C SER A 336 -11.14 1.91 -7.20
N PHE A 337 -10.00 2.51 -6.91
CA PHE A 337 -9.75 3.30 -5.70
C PHE A 337 -9.25 4.69 -6.08
N ASP A 338 -9.88 5.72 -5.55
CA ASP A 338 -9.31 7.06 -5.46
C ASP A 338 -8.77 7.26 -4.04
N PHE A 339 -7.45 7.25 -3.92
CA PHE A 339 -6.72 7.40 -2.67
C PHE A 339 -6.36 8.87 -2.45
N VAL A 340 -6.86 9.45 -1.35
CA VAL A 340 -6.64 10.85 -0.98
C VAL A 340 -6.04 10.94 0.41
N PHE A 341 -4.91 11.61 0.58
CA PHE A 341 -4.27 11.73 1.89
C PHE A 341 -3.50 13.02 2.08
N GLN A 342 -3.31 13.40 3.34
CA GLN A 342 -2.49 14.53 3.76
C GLN A 342 -1.12 14.08 4.28
N THR A 343 -0.07 14.80 3.92
CA THR A 343 1.29 14.62 4.46
C THR A 343 1.61 15.58 5.61
N SER A 344 2.62 15.23 6.42
CA SER A 344 3.22 16.07 7.47
C SER A 344 3.76 17.41 6.95
N TRP A 345 3.97 17.54 5.63
CA TRP A 345 4.41 18.78 4.99
C TRP A 345 3.25 19.68 4.52
N GLN A 346 2.00 19.37 4.93
CA GLN A 346 0.78 20.06 4.48
C GLN A 346 0.51 19.95 2.98
N GLU A 347 0.90 18.83 2.37
CA GLU A 347 0.51 18.49 1.01
C GLU A 347 -0.70 17.57 1.04
N VAL A 348 -1.59 17.73 0.05
CA VAL A 348 -2.66 16.77 -0.22
C VAL A 348 -2.36 16.07 -1.53
N LEU A 349 -2.39 14.75 -1.51
CA LEU A 349 -2.10 13.90 -2.63
C LEU A 349 -3.33 13.07 -2.99
N THR A 350 -3.54 12.87 -4.28
CA THR A 350 -4.63 12.09 -4.87
C THR A 350 -4.07 11.14 -5.92
N PHE A 351 -4.38 9.85 -5.82
CA PHE A 351 -4.00 8.83 -6.80
C PHE A 351 -5.19 7.95 -7.13
N ARG A 352 -5.33 7.55 -8.39
CA ARG A 352 -6.36 6.60 -8.82
C ARG A 352 -5.71 5.27 -9.20
N TYR A 353 -6.22 4.18 -8.64
CA TYR A 353 -5.83 2.82 -8.98
C TYR A 353 -7.03 2.13 -9.64
N THR A 354 -6.82 1.53 -10.80
CA THR A 354 -7.89 0.90 -11.59
C THR A 354 -7.44 -0.46 -12.12
N GLY A 355 -8.40 -1.26 -12.57
CA GLY A 355 -8.16 -2.53 -13.23
C GLY A 355 -7.94 -3.70 -12.26
N PRO A 356 -7.59 -4.90 -12.78
CA PRO A 356 -7.57 -6.14 -12.00
C PRO A 356 -6.64 -6.12 -10.79
N LYS A 357 -5.56 -5.34 -10.86
CA LYS A 357 -4.55 -5.20 -9.80
C LYS A 357 -4.75 -3.95 -8.93
N GLY A 358 -5.78 -3.15 -9.18
CA GLY A 358 -5.99 -1.86 -8.50
C GLY A 358 -6.03 -1.96 -6.97
N VAL A 359 -6.59 -3.05 -6.42
CA VAL A 359 -6.57 -3.33 -4.96
C VAL A 359 -5.15 -3.49 -4.43
N LEU A 360 -4.32 -4.26 -5.14
CA LEU A 360 -2.93 -4.56 -4.75
C LEU A 360 -2.04 -3.32 -4.88
N ASP A 361 -2.18 -2.60 -5.99
CA ASP A 361 -1.42 -1.38 -6.24
C ASP A 361 -1.75 -0.31 -5.20
N CYS A 362 -3.02 -0.20 -4.80
CA CYS A 362 -3.44 0.70 -3.74
C CYS A 362 -2.87 0.29 -2.37
N LEU A 363 -2.91 -0.99 -2.01
CA LEU A 363 -2.29 -1.50 -0.77
C LEU A 363 -0.79 -1.20 -0.75
N ARG A 364 -0.08 -1.52 -1.83
CA ARG A 364 1.36 -1.26 -1.96
C ARG A 364 1.68 0.22 -1.78
N ALA A 365 0.92 1.10 -2.44
CA ALA A 365 1.11 2.54 -2.31
C ALA A 365 0.84 3.02 -0.89
N TYR A 366 -0.22 2.54 -0.25
CA TYR A 366 -0.55 2.88 1.14
C TYR A 366 0.61 2.55 2.09
N PHE A 367 1.13 1.33 2.04
CA PHE A 367 2.23 0.91 2.91
C PHE A 367 3.59 1.53 2.54
N GLN A 368 3.79 1.93 1.28
CA GLN A 368 4.99 2.66 0.88
C GLN A 368 5.12 4.04 1.57
N TRP A 369 3.99 4.68 1.93
CA TRP A 369 3.99 5.95 2.67
C TRP A 369 4.25 5.81 4.17
N THR A 370 4.28 4.58 4.66
CA THR A 370 4.46 4.25 6.08
C THR A 370 5.47 3.12 6.23
N PRO A 371 6.71 3.30 5.74
CA PRO A 371 7.74 2.28 5.82
C PRO A 371 7.95 1.83 7.26
N ARG A 372 8.08 0.52 7.47
CA ARG A 372 8.16 -0.07 8.81
C ARG A 372 9.43 0.31 9.53
N SER A 373 10.53 0.55 8.80
CA SER A 373 11.79 1.07 9.35
C SER A 373 11.61 2.32 10.23
N ARG A 374 10.53 3.09 10.03
CA ARG A 374 10.22 4.27 10.84
C ARG A 374 9.50 3.97 12.15
N ASN A 375 9.02 2.74 12.35
CA ASN A 375 8.26 2.30 13.51
C ASN A 375 7.01 3.17 13.78
N ILE A 376 6.39 3.69 12.71
CA ILE A 376 5.17 4.48 12.77
C ILE A 376 4.04 3.63 12.18
N GLN A 377 3.00 3.39 12.98
CA GLN A 377 1.81 2.70 12.52
C GLN A 377 1.09 3.55 11.46
N PRO A 378 0.61 2.95 10.36
CA PRO A 378 -0.10 3.72 9.35
C PRO A 378 -1.43 4.27 9.91
N PRO A 379 -1.83 5.49 9.51
CA PRO A 379 -3.06 6.09 9.99
C PRO A 379 -4.28 5.36 9.43
N GLU A 380 -5.36 5.32 10.21
CA GLU A 380 -6.63 4.73 9.77
C GLU A 380 -7.12 5.36 8.46
N VAL A 381 -7.60 4.52 7.55
CA VAL A 381 -8.11 4.93 6.23
C VAL A 381 -9.62 4.99 6.28
N LYS A 382 -10.19 6.18 6.05
CA LYS A 382 -11.64 6.32 5.91
C LYS A 382 -12.07 5.80 4.54
N ILE A 383 -12.97 4.82 4.50
CA ILE A 383 -13.44 4.24 3.25
C ILE A 383 -14.85 4.73 2.93
N GLN A 384 -15.07 5.14 1.68
CA GLN A 384 -16.37 5.58 1.19
C GLN A 384 -16.70 4.85 -0.11
N CYS A 385 -17.91 4.33 -0.20
CA CYS A 385 -18.47 3.77 -1.44
C CYS A 385 -19.94 4.17 -1.54
N ASP A 386 -20.35 4.69 -2.70
CA ASP A 386 -21.73 5.15 -2.96
C ASP A 386 -22.48 4.26 -3.97
N VAL A 387 -21.90 3.10 -4.31
CA VAL A 387 -22.50 2.10 -5.21
C VAL A 387 -23.84 1.60 -4.66
N SER A 388 -24.93 1.83 -5.40
CA SER A 388 -26.28 1.46 -4.98
C SER A 388 -26.41 -0.02 -4.64
N GLY A 389 -27.06 -0.33 -3.51
CA GLY A 389 -27.40 -1.71 -3.11
C GLY A 389 -26.24 -2.55 -2.55
N ARG A 390 -24.97 -2.18 -2.78
CA ARG A 390 -23.78 -2.94 -2.32
C ARG A 390 -22.73 -2.10 -1.58
N ALA A 391 -22.90 -0.79 -1.48
CA ALA A 391 -22.00 0.15 -0.81
C ALA A 391 -21.48 -0.34 0.55
N MET A 392 -22.39 -0.72 1.46
CA MET A 392 -21.99 -1.15 2.82
C MET A 392 -21.13 -2.42 2.81
N VAL A 393 -21.43 -3.37 1.91
CA VAL A 393 -20.68 -4.63 1.80
C VAL A 393 -19.27 -4.37 1.28
N ILE A 394 -19.14 -3.51 0.26
CA ILE A 394 -17.86 -3.11 -0.32
C ILE A 394 -17.04 -2.34 0.72
N GLN A 395 -17.62 -1.29 1.31
CA GLN A 395 -16.95 -0.44 2.29
C GLN A 395 -16.41 -1.27 3.45
N LYS A 396 -17.27 -2.06 4.11
CA LYS A 396 -16.86 -2.90 5.23
C LYS A 396 -15.75 -3.88 4.82
N ARG A 397 -15.86 -4.49 3.64
CA ARG A 397 -14.86 -5.47 3.19
C ARG A 397 -13.48 -4.85 2.98
N VAL A 398 -13.42 -3.64 2.42
CA VAL A 398 -12.16 -2.89 2.24
C VAL A 398 -11.61 -2.46 3.60
N GLU A 399 -12.46 -2.02 4.53
CA GLU A 399 -12.04 -1.66 5.90
C GLU A 399 -11.37 -2.86 6.57
N GLU A 400 -12.04 -4.01 6.54
CA GLU A 400 -11.52 -5.27 7.07
C GLU A 400 -10.19 -5.69 6.41
N LEU A 401 -10.05 -5.50 5.09
CA LEU A 401 -8.80 -5.83 4.39
C LEU A 401 -7.64 -4.96 4.85
N PHE A 402 -7.82 -3.64 4.87
CA PHE A 402 -6.76 -2.71 5.27
C PHE A 402 -6.40 -2.88 6.75
N GLU A 403 -7.39 -3.13 7.60
CA GLU A 403 -7.18 -3.44 9.02
C GLU A 403 -6.40 -4.76 9.20
N ASP A 404 -6.83 -5.84 8.54
CA ASP A 404 -6.19 -7.16 8.66
C ASP A 404 -4.74 -7.13 8.16
N VAL A 405 -4.49 -6.51 7.01
CA VAL A 405 -3.14 -6.38 6.45
C VAL A 405 -2.25 -5.47 7.34
N THR A 406 -2.80 -4.37 7.86
CA THR A 406 -2.08 -3.50 8.80
C THR A 406 -1.71 -4.25 10.07
N ASN A 407 -2.67 -4.95 10.69
CA ASN A 407 -2.43 -5.74 11.90
C ASN A 407 -1.40 -6.84 11.64
N CYS A 408 -1.50 -7.53 10.51
CA CYS A 408 -0.58 -8.60 10.10
C CYS A 408 0.88 -8.13 10.08
N PHE A 409 1.16 -6.93 9.53
CA PHE A 409 2.52 -6.45 9.36
C PHE A 409 3.00 -5.46 10.44
N TYR A 410 2.12 -4.82 11.21
CA TYR A 410 2.52 -3.78 12.18
C TYR A 410 2.31 -4.15 13.65
N SER A 411 1.57 -5.22 13.99
CA SER A 411 1.29 -5.59 15.38
C SER A 411 2.22 -6.66 16.00
N GLY A 412 2.98 -7.39 15.18
CA GLY A 412 3.79 -8.54 15.61
C GLY A 412 5.30 -8.28 15.71
N SER A 413 6.00 -9.20 16.40
CA SER A 413 7.45 -9.11 16.64
C SER A 413 8.33 -9.43 15.43
N ASN A 414 7.90 -10.31 14.51
CA ASN A 414 8.69 -10.77 13.35
C ASN A 414 7.93 -10.67 12.00
N PRO A 415 7.61 -9.46 11.54
CA PRO A 415 6.77 -9.18 10.37
C PRO A 415 7.41 -9.49 9.01
N GLU A 416 8.74 -9.58 8.92
CA GLU A 416 9.45 -10.03 7.70
C GLU A 416 9.23 -11.52 7.43
N THR A 417 8.84 -12.29 8.45
CA THR A 417 8.56 -13.72 8.31
C THR A 417 7.07 -14.03 8.26
N VAL A 418 6.21 -13.01 8.37
CA VAL A 418 4.76 -13.14 8.23
C VAL A 418 4.37 -12.93 6.76
N ARG A 419 3.46 -13.76 6.26
CA ARG A 419 2.83 -13.61 4.95
C ARG A 419 1.33 -13.50 5.09
N TYR A 420 0.66 -12.71 4.26
CA TYR A 420 -0.80 -12.56 4.26
C TYR A 420 -1.41 -13.14 2.99
N LEU A 421 -2.25 -14.17 3.12
CA LEU A 421 -2.88 -14.87 2.00
C LEU A 421 -4.35 -14.46 1.87
N PHE A 422 -4.74 -13.93 0.71
CA PHE A 422 -6.12 -13.58 0.41
C PHE A 422 -6.51 -13.86 -1.04
N CYS A 423 -7.78 -13.68 -1.37
CA CYS A 423 -8.30 -13.95 -2.71
C CYS A 423 -8.99 -12.72 -3.31
N ILE A 424 -8.78 -12.51 -4.60
CA ILE A 424 -9.62 -11.63 -5.43
C ILE A 424 -10.20 -12.48 -6.56
N GLY A 425 -11.51 -12.58 -6.58
CA GLY A 425 -12.24 -13.54 -7.40
C GLY A 425 -11.83 -14.97 -7.12
N ARG A 426 -11.14 -15.61 -8.07
CA ARG A 426 -10.58 -16.97 -7.96
C ARG A 426 -9.06 -17.01 -7.84
N ILE A 427 -8.42 -15.85 -7.89
CA ILE A 427 -6.96 -15.71 -7.87
C ILE A 427 -6.52 -15.51 -6.43
N TYR A 428 -5.42 -16.16 -6.06
CA TYR A 428 -4.80 -16.08 -4.75
C TYR A 428 -3.61 -15.12 -4.78
N TYR A 429 -3.49 -14.32 -3.72
CA TYR A 429 -2.41 -13.37 -3.54
C TYR A 429 -1.75 -13.58 -2.19
N LEU A 430 -0.43 -13.71 -2.20
CA LEU A 430 0.39 -13.83 -1.01
C LEU A 430 1.20 -12.55 -0.85
N LEU A 431 0.88 -11.76 0.17
CA LEU A 431 1.58 -10.52 0.51
C LEU A 431 2.73 -10.81 1.48
N GLN A 432 3.83 -10.09 1.33
CA GLN A 432 4.96 -10.11 2.27
C GLN A 432 5.72 -8.78 2.23
N ILE A 433 6.48 -8.48 3.28
CA ILE A 433 7.37 -7.31 3.29
C ILE A 433 8.74 -7.73 2.78
N GLU A 434 9.20 -7.10 1.71
CA GLU A 434 10.54 -7.26 1.14
C GLU A 434 11.21 -5.90 1.05
N ASN A 435 12.41 -5.75 1.63
CA ASN A 435 13.16 -4.49 1.62
C ASN A 435 12.32 -3.28 2.08
N ASP A 436 11.57 -3.44 3.17
CA ASP A 436 10.69 -2.41 3.76
C ASP A 436 9.52 -1.96 2.86
N ALA A 437 9.19 -2.75 1.82
CA ALA A 437 8.08 -2.50 0.91
C ALA A 437 7.13 -3.71 0.85
N LEU A 438 5.83 -3.45 0.66
CA LEU A 438 4.85 -4.50 0.45
C LEU A 438 5.01 -5.09 -0.96
N ALA A 439 5.39 -6.36 -1.01
CA ALA A 439 5.47 -7.19 -2.21
C ALA A 439 4.33 -8.22 -2.23
N TYR A 440 4.04 -8.76 -3.41
CA TYR A 440 3.05 -9.81 -3.56
C TYR A 440 3.42 -10.81 -4.65
N THR A 441 2.99 -12.07 -4.49
CA THR A 441 2.97 -13.07 -5.56
C THR A 441 1.53 -13.43 -5.91
N GLN A 442 1.29 -13.74 -7.18
CA GLN A 442 -0.02 -14.12 -7.72
C GLN A 442 -0.01 -15.62 -8.05
N HIS A 443 -1.10 -16.31 -7.70
CA HIS A 443 -1.30 -17.72 -7.97
C HIS A 443 -2.72 -17.97 -8.47
N ASP A 444 -2.86 -18.58 -9.66
CA ASP A 444 -4.16 -18.77 -10.29
C ASP A 444 -4.85 -20.06 -9.82
N MET A 445 -4.08 -21.09 -9.45
CA MET A 445 -4.60 -22.35 -8.94
C MET A 445 -4.25 -22.58 -7.47
N PHE A 446 -5.12 -23.32 -6.77
CA PHE A 446 -4.87 -23.70 -5.37
C PHE A 446 -3.61 -24.56 -5.21
N SER A 447 -3.29 -25.40 -6.20
CA SER A 447 -2.04 -26.18 -6.24
C SER A 447 -0.80 -25.29 -6.24
N ASP A 448 -0.84 -24.13 -6.91
CA ASP A 448 0.29 -23.21 -7.00
C ASP A 448 0.56 -22.56 -5.64
N VAL A 449 -0.50 -22.25 -4.90
CA VAL A 449 -0.42 -21.76 -3.52
C VAL A 449 0.22 -22.82 -2.63
N LEU A 450 -0.23 -24.08 -2.73
CA LEU A 450 0.35 -25.18 -1.95
C LEU A 450 1.82 -25.39 -2.28
N ASN A 451 2.20 -25.34 -3.56
CA ASN A 451 3.59 -25.45 -3.98
C ASN A 451 4.43 -24.32 -3.39
N LYS A 452 3.95 -23.07 -3.46
CA LYS A 452 4.63 -21.91 -2.88
C LYS A 452 4.80 -22.01 -1.37
N LEU A 453 3.78 -22.51 -0.67
CA LEU A 453 3.83 -22.70 0.79
C LEU A 453 4.67 -23.92 1.20
N SER A 454 4.99 -24.83 0.27
CA SER A 454 5.86 -25.99 0.48
C SER A 454 7.35 -25.72 0.23
N GLU A 455 7.72 -24.48 -0.12
CA GLU A 455 9.12 -24.07 -0.23
C GLU A 455 9.77 -23.99 1.16
N SER A 456 11.04 -24.41 1.26
CA SER A 456 11.83 -24.31 2.49
C SER A 456 12.17 -22.86 2.83
N SER A 457 12.29 -22.54 4.12
CA SER A 457 12.64 -21.21 4.63
C SER A 457 13.75 -21.31 5.68
N GLU A 458 14.68 -20.36 5.67
CA GLU A 458 15.76 -20.29 6.68
C GLU A 458 15.23 -19.95 8.08
N ASN A 459 14.24 -19.06 8.14
CA ASN A 459 13.60 -18.62 9.39
C ASN A 459 12.17 -19.14 9.47
N PHE A 460 11.64 -19.24 10.69
CA PHE A 460 10.23 -19.56 10.90
C PHE A 460 9.32 -18.52 10.23
N THR A 461 8.49 -18.99 9.32
CA THR A 461 7.48 -18.19 8.62
C THR A 461 6.07 -18.56 9.06
N THR A 462 5.18 -17.58 9.07
CA THR A 462 3.77 -17.81 9.37
C THR A 462 2.88 -17.18 8.32
N VAL A 463 1.71 -17.77 8.11
CA VAL A 463 0.76 -17.33 7.09
C VAL A 463 -0.54 -16.90 7.76
N ALA A 464 -0.81 -15.61 7.78
CA ALA A 464 -2.13 -15.10 8.12
C ALA A 464 -3.06 -15.30 6.92
N VAL A 465 -4.16 -16.03 7.11
CA VAL A 465 -5.16 -16.23 6.05
C VAL A 465 -6.32 -15.26 6.25
N ASP A 466 -6.69 -14.57 5.17
CA ASP A 466 -7.81 -13.65 5.14
C ASP A 466 -9.11 -14.29 5.62
N ARG A 467 -9.91 -13.50 6.34
CA ARG A 467 -11.15 -13.95 6.99
C ARG A 467 -12.21 -14.52 6.04
N TYR A 468 -12.13 -14.28 4.72
CA TYR A 468 -13.01 -14.85 3.70
C TYR A 468 -12.34 -15.89 2.80
N ALA A 469 -11.01 -15.99 2.82
CA ALA A 469 -10.27 -16.96 2.02
C ALA A 469 -10.31 -18.38 2.64
N LEU A 470 -10.27 -19.39 1.77
CA LEU A 470 -10.05 -20.80 2.14
C LEU A 470 -10.95 -21.37 3.26
N LYS A 471 -12.17 -20.85 3.45
CA LYS A 471 -13.11 -21.28 4.52
C LYS A 471 -13.49 -22.76 4.46
N ASN A 472 -13.36 -23.37 3.29
CA ASN A 472 -13.65 -24.76 3.02
C ASN A 472 -12.45 -25.69 3.28
N THR A 473 -11.29 -25.17 3.66
CA THR A 473 -10.09 -25.95 3.98
C THR A 473 -9.73 -25.79 5.46
N LEU A 474 -8.79 -26.61 5.95
CA LEU A 474 -8.25 -26.46 7.31
C LEU A 474 -7.20 -25.37 7.43
N MET A 475 -6.70 -24.82 6.32
CA MET A 475 -5.54 -23.91 6.31
C MET A 475 -5.68 -22.70 7.26
N PRO A 476 -6.84 -22.00 7.35
CA PRO A 476 -6.98 -20.90 8.30
C PRO A 476 -6.78 -21.30 9.77
N MET A 477 -7.13 -22.53 10.14
CA MET A 477 -6.94 -23.05 11.49
C MET A 477 -5.53 -23.60 11.69
N VAL A 478 -4.99 -24.29 10.68
CA VAL A 478 -3.63 -24.82 10.64
C VAL A 478 -2.64 -23.71 10.94
N PHE A 479 -2.67 -22.60 10.19
CA PHE A 479 -1.71 -21.51 10.39
C PHE A 479 -1.94 -20.72 11.68
N ARG A 480 -3.17 -20.66 12.20
CA ARG A 480 -3.44 -20.02 13.50
C ARG A 480 -2.80 -20.78 14.67
N LEU A 481 -2.68 -22.10 14.55
CA LEU A 481 -2.08 -22.96 15.56
C LEU A 481 -0.59 -23.24 15.30
N ASN A 482 -0.03 -22.71 14.20
CA ASN A 482 1.36 -22.90 13.80
C ASN A 482 2.32 -22.46 14.91
N LYS A 483 3.35 -23.26 15.19
CA LYS A 483 4.36 -22.99 16.21
C LYS A 483 5.76 -23.25 15.68
N GLU A 484 6.64 -22.30 15.95
CA GLU A 484 8.06 -22.42 15.68
C GLU A 484 8.67 -23.64 16.39
N GLY A 485 9.50 -24.40 15.66
CA GLY A 485 10.22 -25.55 16.20
C GLY A 485 9.39 -26.82 16.40
N VAL A 486 8.13 -26.86 15.93
CA VAL A 486 7.22 -27.99 16.12
C VAL A 486 6.65 -28.46 14.77
N ILE A 487 6.73 -29.76 14.50
CA ILE A 487 6.03 -30.40 13.39
C ILE A 487 4.58 -30.66 13.82
N GLN A 488 3.63 -30.09 13.10
CA GLN A 488 2.21 -30.18 13.41
C GLN A 488 1.44 -30.81 12.25
N VAL A 489 0.81 -31.95 12.53
CA VAL A 489 0.03 -32.73 11.58
C VAL A 489 -1.45 -32.52 11.87
N PHE A 490 -2.17 -31.96 10.91
CA PHE A 490 -3.62 -31.75 10.96
C PHE A 490 -4.28 -32.64 9.92
N TYR A 491 -5.36 -33.32 10.28
CA TYR A 491 -6.08 -34.16 9.31
C TYR A 491 -7.59 -34.09 9.45
N GLN A 492 -8.28 -34.31 8.34
CA GLN A 492 -9.74 -34.43 8.27
C GLN A 492 -10.11 -35.69 7.50
N VAL A 493 -11.07 -36.44 8.04
CA VAL A 493 -11.67 -37.57 7.32
C VAL A 493 -12.91 -37.05 6.58
N ASP A 494 -12.92 -37.24 5.25
CA ASP A 494 -13.97 -36.82 4.34
C ASP A 494 -14.44 -38.03 3.50
N GLY A 495 -15.46 -38.74 4.02
CA GLY A 495 -15.93 -40.00 3.43
C GLY A 495 -14.84 -41.05 3.45
N ASN A 496 -14.37 -41.48 2.27
CA ASN A 496 -13.28 -42.44 2.09
C ASN A 496 -11.92 -41.76 1.83
N ALA A 497 -11.85 -40.43 1.91
CA ALA A 497 -10.62 -39.67 1.74
C ALA A 497 -10.16 -39.10 3.08
N VAL A 498 -8.84 -38.95 3.24
CA VAL A 498 -8.20 -38.27 4.36
C VAL A 498 -7.36 -37.14 3.81
N ASP A 499 -7.72 -35.90 4.17
CA ASP A 499 -6.91 -34.72 3.90
C ASP A 499 -5.90 -34.55 5.04
N VAL A 500 -4.61 -34.48 4.71
CA VAL A 500 -3.52 -34.28 5.68
C VAL A 500 -2.76 -33.01 5.33
N TYR A 501 -2.61 -32.15 6.33
CA TYR A 501 -1.82 -30.92 6.30
C TYR A 501 -0.71 -31.07 7.33
N VAL A 502 0.54 -30.93 6.90
CA VAL A 502 1.68 -30.92 7.81
C VAL A 502 2.32 -29.55 7.72
N VAL A 503 2.44 -28.86 8.86
CA VAL A 503 3.27 -27.67 8.98
C VAL A 503 4.50 -28.05 9.77
N ASP A 504 5.67 -27.73 9.22
CA ASP A 504 6.93 -28.11 9.82
C ASP A 504 7.51 -27.06 10.78
N GLU A 505 8.71 -27.34 11.29
CA GLU A 505 9.39 -26.51 12.29
C GLU A 505 9.63 -25.05 11.88
N ASN A 506 9.70 -24.76 10.57
CA ASN A 506 9.90 -23.42 10.03
C ASN A 506 8.62 -22.86 9.37
N GLY A 507 7.49 -23.55 9.50
CA GLY A 507 6.18 -23.08 9.05
C GLY A 507 5.84 -23.38 7.58
N SER A 508 6.64 -24.20 6.89
CA SER A 508 6.33 -24.64 5.53
C SER A 508 5.21 -25.67 5.55
N LEU A 509 4.30 -25.59 4.57
CA LEU A 509 3.10 -26.43 4.48
C LEU A 509 3.27 -27.54 3.45
N TYR A 510 3.04 -28.77 3.90
CA TYR A 510 2.81 -29.93 3.05
C TYR A 510 1.32 -30.31 3.08
N TYR A 511 0.76 -30.67 1.91
CA TYR A 511 -0.60 -31.16 1.79
C TYR A 511 -0.66 -32.44 0.97
N GLN A 512 -1.45 -33.41 1.43
CA GLN A 512 -1.76 -34.64 0.72
C GLN A 512 -3.21 -35.06 0.97
N ARG A 513 -3.92 -35.44 -0.09
CA ARG A 513 -5.20 -36.15 -0.02
C ARG A 513 -4.97 -37.63 -0.29
N ALA A 514 -5.36 -38.48 0.64
CA ALA A 514 -5.21 -39.93 0.55
C ALA A 514 -6.59 -40.60 0.44
N GLU A 515 -6.85 -41.37 -0.61
CA GLU A 515 -8.13 -42.04 -0.86
C GLU A 515 -8.08 -43.54 -0.50
N GLY A 516 -9.17 -44.07 0.06
CA GLY A 516 -9.30 -45.48 0.39
C GLY A 516 -8.42 -45.95 1.55
N GLN A 517 -7.93 -45.02 2.37
CA GLN A 517 -6.97 -45.30 3.44
C GLN A 517 -7.63 -45.29 4.82
N ASN A 518 -7.20 -46.22 5.67
CA ASN A 518 -7.49 -46.13 7.09
C ASN A 518 -6.66 -44.98 7.69
N SER A 519 -7.35 -44.00 8.28
CA SER A 519 -6.72 -42.81 8.87
C SER A 519 -5.70 -43.14 9.97
N GLU A 520 -5.93 -44.17 10.78
CA GLU A 520 -4.99 -44.53 11.85
C GLU A 520 -3.68 -45.08 11.29
N VAL A 521 -3.77 -45.89 10.23
CA VAL A 521 -2.59 -46.42 9.53
C VAL A 521 -1.78 -45.29 8.94
N LEU A 522 -2.41 -44.37 8.22
CA LEU A 522 -1.74 -43.22 7.61
C LEU A 522 -1.02 -42.35 8.67
N LEU A 523 -1.67 -42.08 9.80
CA LEU A 523 -1.08 -41.28 10.88
C LEU A 523 0.09 -41.99 11.56
N ASN A 524 0.02 -43.31 11.74
CA ASN A 524 1.14 -44.09 12.26
C ASN A 524 2.36 -44.04 11.31
N GLN A 525 2.13 -44.05 9.99
CA GLN A 525 3.21 -43.90 9.00
C GLN A 525 3.88 -42.53 9.11
N TYR A 526 3.09 -41.44 9.18
CA TYR A 526 3.64 -40.10 9.42
C TYR A 526 4.38 -40.01 10.75
N ARG A 527 3.86 -40.63 11.83
CA ARG A 527 4.52 -40.62 13.14
C ARG A 527 5.91 -41.25 13.05
N ARG A 528 6.03 -42.45 12.46
CA ARG A 528 7.31 -43.13 12.27
C ARG A 528 8.29 -42.31 11.43
N PHE A 529 7.80 -41.73 10.34
CA PHE A 529 8.59 -40.87 9.47
C PHE A 529 9.12 -39.62 10.19
N PHE A 530 8.27 -38.93 10.96
CA PHE A 530 8.72 -37.75 11.70
C PHE A 530 9.63 -38.09 12.87
N ASP A 531 9.42 -39.23 13.54
CA ASP A 531 10.33 -39.71 14.58
C ASP A 531 11.73 -39.97 14.00
N SER A 532 11.84 -40.53 12.79
CA SER A 532 13.13 -40.78 12.13
C SER A 532 13.81 -39.50 11.64
N VAL A 533 13.06 -38.58 11.03
CA VAL A 533 13.56 -37.25 10.61
C VAL A 533 14.05 -36.45 11.81
N ALA A 534 13.26 -36.40 12.90
CA ALA A 534 13.63 -35.68 14.12
C ALA A 534 14.91 -36.26 14.77
N TYR A 535 15.05 -37.60 14.77
CA TYR A 535 16.26 -38.26 15.26
C TYR A 535 17.51 -37.85 14.46
N ARG A 536 17.41 -37.76 13.13
CA ARG A 536 18.55 -37.35 12.29
C ARG A 536 18.90 -35.88 12.40
N GLN A 537 17.90 -35.01 12.47
CA GLN A 537 18.14 -33.59 12.74
C GLN A 537 18.86 -33.38 14.09
N MET A 538 18.53 -34.19 15.11
CA MET A 538 19.22 -34.18 16.42
C MET A 538 20.69 -34.57 16.30
N ILE A 539 21.00 -35.66 15.57
CA ILE A 539 22.38 -36.10 15.31
C ILE A 539 23.17 -35.04 14.53
N GLN A 540 22.58 -34.47 13.47
CA GLN A 540 23.23 -33.44 12.65
C GLN A 540 23.58 -32.17 13.45
N ARG A 541 22.81 -31.86 14.50
CA ARG A 541 23.06 -30.72 15.40
C ARG A 541 24.09 -31.02 16.49
N GLY A 542 24.51 -32.28 16.65
CA GLY A 542 25.46 -32.70 17.69
C GLY A 542 24.84 -32.85 19.08
N ASP A 543 23.51 -32.92 19.18
CA ASP A 543 22.81 -33.10 20.45
C ASP A 543 22.96 -34.55 20.96
N SER A 544 23.25 -34.73 22.26
CA SER A 544 23.41 -36.07 22.86
C SER A 544 22.07 -36.83 22.91
N PRO A 545 21.99 -38.06 22.36
CA PRO A 545 20.83 -38.94 22.51
C PRO A 545 20.61 -39.44 23.94
N ILE A 546 21.61 -39.27 24.81
CA ILE A 546 21.66 -39.82 26.16
C ILE A 546 21.42 -38.66 27.14
N GLY A 547 20.21 -38.58 27.70
CA GLY A 547 19.81 -37.61 28.73
C GLY A 547 18.82 -36.52 28.30
N SER A 548 18.57 -36.38 26.99
CA SER A 548 17.36 -35.73 26.47
C SER A 548 16.29 -36.82 26.30
N ASP A 549 15.07 -36.59 26.78
CA ASP A 549 13.98 -37.54 26.58
C ASP A 549 13.90 -37.93 25.10
N LYS A 550 13.94 -39.23 24.80
CA LYS A 550 13.75 -39.82 23.46
C LYS A 550 12.63 -39.05 22.76
N SER A 551 12.99 -38.24 21.74
CA SER A 551 12.09 -37.33 21.03
C SER A 551 11.16 -36.55 21.97
N ASP A 552 11.51 -35.34 22.43
CA ASP A 552 10.58 -34.52 23.21
C ASP A 552 9.18 -34.56 22.54
N PRO A 553 8.19 -35.25 23.12
CA PRO A 553 6.89 -35.48 22.48
C PRO A 553 6.12 -34.17 22.29
N SER A 554 6.66 -33.04 22.77
CA SER A 554 6.22 -31.69 22.47
C SER A 554 6.48 -31.26 21.00
N LYS A 555 7.49 -31.83 20.32
CA LYS A 555 7.94 -31.41 18.98
C LYS A 555 7.12 -31.96 17.82
N ILE A 556 6.37 -33.04 17.99
CA ILE A 556 5.47 -33.59 16.96
C ILE A 556 4.05 -33.66 17.53
N GLN A 557 3.12 -32.92 16.92
CA GLN A 557 1.75 -32.78 17.41
C GLN A 557 0.74 -33.20 16.34
N PHE A 558 -0.25 -34.01 16.73
CA PHE A 558 -1.33 -34.44 15.83
C PHE A 558 -2.65 -33.79 16.25
N PHE A 559 -3.41 -33.33 15.26
CA PHE A 559 -4.71 -32.69 15.44
C PHE A 559 -5.72 -33.28 14.45
N GLN A 560 -6.86 -33.70 14.98
CA GLN A 560 -7.99 -34.15 14.18
C GLN A 560 -9.01 -33.02 14.03
N ALA A 561 -9.41 -32.74 12.79
CA ALA A 561 -10.55 -31.90 12.51
C ALA A 561 -11.85 -32.68 12.68
N GLY A 562 -12.75 -32.11 13.47
CA GLY A 562 -14.12 -32.60 13.65
C GLY A 562 -15.12 -31.45 13.56
N ARG A 563 -16.41 -31.78 13.54
CA ARG A 563 -17.47 -30.78 13.69
C ARG A 563 -17.98 -30.78 15.12
N GLY A 564 -17.98 -29.60 15.76
CA GLY A 564 -18.60 -29.40 17.05
C GLY A 564 -20.13 -29.46 16.98
N ARG A 565 -20.80 -29.37 18.14
CA ARG A 565 -22.27 -29.41 18.25
C ARG A 565 -22.96 -28.35 17.38
N ASP A 566 -22.33 -27.19 17.21
CA ASP A 566 -22.84 -26.07 16.40
C ASP A 566 -22.45 -26.16 14.91
N ARG A 567 -22.01 -27.34 14.44
CA ARG A 567 -21.48 -27.60 13.09
C ARG A 567 -20.23 -26.81 12.70
N ARG A 568 -19.64 -26.04 13.63
CA ARG A 568 -18.33 -25.37 13.43
C ARG A 568 -17.19 -26.38 13.44
N LEU A 569 -16.19 -26.15 12.60
CA LEU A 569 -14.95 -26.91 12.60
C LEU A 569 -14.18 -26.68 13.91
N ILE A 570 -13.74 -27.77 14.53
CA ILE A 570 -12.92 -27.78 15.73
C ILE A 570 -11.71 -28.69 15.50
N LEU A 571 -10.56 -28.31 16.04
CA LEU A 571 -9.36 -29.14 16.05
C LEU A 571 -9.17 -29.72 17.45
N GLN A 572 -9.05 -31.03 17.53
CA GLN A 572 -8.79 -31.75 18.77
C GLN A 572 -7.40 -32.39 18.69
N ARG A 573 -6.57 -32.18 19.72
CA ARG A 573 -5.28 -32.85 19.80
C ARG A 573 -5.50 -34.35 19.97
N LYS A 574 -4.82 -35.16 19.15
CA LYS A 574 -4.86 -36.62 19.21
C LYS A 574 -3.48 -37.13 19.58
N THR A 575 -3.43 -38.10 20.48
CA THR A 575 -2.20 -38.85 20.76
C THR A 575 -2.11 -39.98 19.74
N VAL A 576 -0.99 -40.03 19.00
CA VAL A 576 -0.66 -41.11 18.08
C VAL A 576 0.55 -41.82 18.67
N GLU A 577 0.34 -43.04 19.17
CA GLU A 577 1.41 -43.83 19.78
C GLU A 577 2.29 -44.45 18.70
N SER A 578 3.62 -44.35 18.86
CA SER A 578 4.60 -44.94 17.94
C SER A 578 4.65 -46.48 18.01
N ASN A 579 4.08 -47.09 19.05
CA ASN A 579 4.30 -48.48 19.44
C ASN A 579 3.24 -49.49 19.01
N VAL A 580 2.40 -49.16 18.03
CA VAL A 580 1.43 -50.14 17.52
C VAL A 580 2.13 -51.14 16.60
N ALA A 581 2.66 -52.22 17.19
CA ALA A 581 3.06 -53.46 16.53
C ALA A 581 1.83 -54.26 16.06
N VAL A 582 0.83 -53.59 15.47
CA VAL A 582 -0.36 -54.26 14.93
C VAL A 582 -0.08 -54.57 13.46
N GLY A 583 0.37 -55.79 13.22
CA GLY A 583 0.12 -56.57 12.00
C GLY A 583 0.58 -55.98 10.66
N GLY A 584 1.73 -56.45 10.18
CA GLY A 584 1.97 -56.63 8.73
C GLY A 584 2.43 -55.40 7.93
N TYR A 585 3.13 -54.44 8.53
CA TYR A 585 3.65 -53.26 7.81
C TYR A 585 5.16 -53.36 7.55
N PHE A 586 5.56 -53.05 6.32
CA PHE A 586 6.96 -53.00 5.87
C PHE A 586 7.64 -51.73 6.38
N ASN A 587 8.83 -51.87 6.96
CA ASN A 587 9.73 -50.74 7.13
C ASN A 587 10.39 -50.50 5.78
N LEU A 588 10.12 -49.34 5.17
CA LEU A 588 10.68 -48.97 3.87
C LEU A 588 11.56 -47.75 4.06
N GLN A 589 12.87 -48.00 4.06
CA GLN A 589 13.90 -46.97 4.20
C GLN A 589 14.48 -46.67 2.82
N VAL A 590 14.52 -45.41 2.45
CA VAL A 590 15.11 -44.95 1.19
C VAL A 590 16.40 -44.20 1.49
N ILE A 591 17.51 -44.61 0.89
CA ILE A 591 18.80 -43.92 0.97
C ILE A 591 19.13 -43.37 -0.42
N GLY A 592 19.41 -42.07 -0.49
CA GLY A 592 19.86 -41.39 -1.71
C GLY A 592 21.35 -41.10 -1.65
N GLU A 593 22.05 -41.34 -2.74
CA GLU A 593 23.47 -41.02 -2.89
C GLU A 593 23.70 -40.09 -4.08
N ASP A 594 24.55 -39.09 -3.88
CA ASP A 594 24.99 -38.17 -4.94
C ASP A 594 26.22 -38.75 -5.62
N VAL A 595 26.08 -39.16 -6.88
CA VAL A 595 27.15 -39.84 -7.63
C VAL A 595 27.87 -38.89 -8.60
N GLY A 596 27.54 -37.59 -8.58
CA GLY A 596 28.08 -36.60 -9.51
C GLY A 596 27.38 -36.59 -10.88
N ASP A 597 27.69 -35.59 -11.72
CA ASP A 597 27.09 -35.36 -13.05
C ASP A 597 25.55 -35.28 -13.09
N GLY A 598 24.92 -34.91 -11.97
CA GLY A 598 23.46 -34.79 -11.87
C GLY A 598 22.71 -36.13 -11.83
N LYS A 599 23.42 -37.25 -11.60
CA LYS A 599 22.81 -38.57 -11.40
C LYS A 599 22.67 -38.89 -9.92
N SER A 600 21.45 -39.17 -9.50
CA SER A 600 21.12 -39.64 -8.14
C SER A 600 20.92 -41.14 -8.15
N MET A 601 21.55 -41.85 -7.22
CA MET A 601 21.31 -43.28 -7.00
C MET A 601 20.45 -43.46 -5.76
N PHE A 602 19.52 -44.42 -5.81
CA PHE A 602 18.67 -44.76 -4.69
C PHE A 602 18.88 -46.22 -4.29
N THR A 603 19.00 -46.45 -3.00
CA THR A 603 18.94 -47.78 -2.38
C THR A 603 17.71 -47.81 -1.46
N ILE A 604 16.82 -48.76 -1.69
CA ILE A 604 15.57 -48.92 -0.95
C ILE A 604 15.63 -50.22 -0.16
N TYR A 605 15.62 -50.11 1.16
CA TYR A 605 15.53 -51.25 2.06
C TYR A 605 14.07 -51.55 2.36
N CYS A 606 13.63 -52.76 2.02
CA CYS A 606 12.34 -53.31 2.41
C CYS A 606 12.55 -54.30 3.56
N ASN A 607 12.35 -53.86 4.79
CA ASN A 607 12.82 -54.58 5.99
C ASN A 607 14.33 -54.86 5.92
N ASP A 608 14.73 -56.13 5.76
CA ASP A 608 16.12 -56.57 5.70
C ASP A 608 16.63 -56.80 4.26
N VAL A 609 15.79 -56.55 3.24
CA VAL A 609 16.14 -56.75 1.82
C VAL A 609 16.58 -55.43 1.20
N GLU A 610 17.79 -55.41 0.65
CA GLU A 610 18.36 -54.27 -0.08
C GLU A 610 17.99 -54.35 -1.57
N LEU A 611 17.43 -53.27 -2.12
CA LEU A 611 17.17 -53.12 -3.55
C LEU A 611 17.82 -51.82 -4.01
N THR A 612 18.77 -51.88 -4.94
CA THR A 612 19.57 -50.71 -5.34
C THR A 612 19.43 -50.37 -6.81
N SER A 613 19.53 -49.07 -7.12
CA SER A 613 19.60 -48.56 -8.50
C SER A 613 20.81 -49.13 -9.26
N LEU A 614 21.84 -49.62 -8.55
CA LEU A 614 22.99 -50.30 -9.17
C LEU A 614 22.62 -51.64 -9.82
N GLU A 615 21.67 -52.36 -9.23
CA GLU A 615 21.25 -53.68 -9.67
C GLU A 615 20.10 -53.59 -10.68
N PHE A 616 19.12 -52.74 -10.40
CA PHE A 616 17.87 -52.68 -11.16
C PHE A 616 17.74 -51.45 -12.07
N GLY A 617 18.68 -50.48 -12.01
CA GLY A 617 18.62 -49.27 -12.83
C GLY A 617 17.27 -48.55 -12.75
N ASP A 618 16.65 -48.30 -13.90
CA ASP A 618 15.34 -47.66 -14.02
C ASP A 618 14.17 -48.53 -13.48
N ASP A 619 14.36 -49.84 -13.36
CA ASP A 619 13.34 -50.80 -12.91
C ASP A 619 13.25 -50.92 -11.38
N LEU A 620 14.11 -50.22 -10.62
CA LEU A 620 14.14 -50.28 -9.16
C LEU A 620 12.75 -50.13 -8.51
N PHE A 621 11.99 -49.12 -8.92
CA PHE A 621 10.66 -48.86 -8.33
C PHE A 621 9.66 -49.98 -8.62
N SER A 622 9.76 -50.62 -9.80
CA SER A 622 8.91 -51.77 -10.14
C SER A 622 9.30 -53.00 -9.31
N GLU A 623 10.58 -53.22 -9.07
CA GLU A 623 11.05 -54.36 -8.26
C GLU A 623 10.62 -54.20 -6.80
N VAL A 624 10.80 -53.01 -6.22
CA VAL A 624 10.32 -52.69 -4.88
C VAL A 624 8.81 -52.90 -4.77
N ALA A 625 8.03 -52.42 -5.74
CA ALA A 625 6.59 -52.60 -5.73
C ALA A 625 6.17 -54.08 -5.80
N ARG A 626 6.86 -54.89 -6.61
CA ARG A 626 6.63 -56.34 -6.71
C ARG A 626 6.97 -57.05 -5.40
N HIS A 627 8.15 -56.77 -4.84
CA HIS A 627 8.61 -57.37 -3.59
C HIS A 627 7.66 -57.05 -2.43
N VAL A 628 7.21 -55.80 -2.31
CA VAL A 628 6.23 -55.39 -1.29
C VAL A 628 4.89 -56.08 -1.50
N LEU A 629 4.46 -56.34 -2.75
CA LEU A 629 3.20 -57.03 -3.03
C LEU A 629 3.27 -58.52 -2.66
N GLU A 630 4.37 -59.22 -2.99
CA GLU A 630 4.57 -60.64 -2.69
C GLU A 630 4.52 -60.94 -1.19
N GLN A 631 5.03 -60.03 -0.38
CA GLN A 631 5.04 -60.19 1.07
C GLN A 631 3.71 -59.83 1.76
N ARG A 632 2.73 -59.24 1.04
CA ARG A 632 1.40 -58.94 1.59
C ARG A 632 0.54 -60.19 1.63
N LYS A 633 0.41 -60.80 2.81
CA LYS A 633 -0.44 -61.98 3.08
C LYS A 633 -1.91 -61.84 2.64
N SER A 634 -2.41 -60.63 2.41
CA SER A 634 -3.80 -60.33 2.04
C SER A 634 -4.02 -60.04 0.56
N GLY A 635 -2.97 -59.89 -0.26
CA GLY A 635 -3.08 -59.43 -1.65
C GLY A 635 -3.66 -58.01 -1.81
N LEU A 636 -3.84 -57.27 -0.71
CA LEU A 636 -4.48 -55.95 -0.73
C LEU A 636 -3.55 -54.88 -1.32
N LEU A 637 -4.13 -54.05 -2.19
CA LEU A 637 -3.44 -53.03 -2.99
C LEU A 637 -3.34 -51.67 -2.28
N TYR A 638 -3.16 -51.64 -0.96
CA TYR A 638 -2.97 -50.35 -0.27
C TYR A 638 -1.63 -49.70 -0.68
N PRO A 639 -1.51 -48.36 -0.68
CA PRO A 639 -0.29 -47.66 -1.06
C PRO A 639 0.93 -48.08 -0.24
N ILE A 640 2.09 -48.07 -0.89
CA ILE A 640 3.42 -48.17 -0.29
C ILE A 640 3.75 -46.82 0.34
N TYR A 641 4.15 -46.86 1.61
CA TYR A 641 4.58 -45.69 2.36
C TYR A 641 6.04 -45.84 2.76
N ILE A 642 6.79 -44.74 2.65
CA ILE A 642 8.17 -44.63 3.12
C ILE A 642 8.12 -44.27 4.61
N THR A 643 8.73 -45.12 5.43
CA THR A 643 8.84 -44.90 6.88
C THR A 643 10.11 -44.15 7.24
N ASP A 644 11.13 -44.17 6.37
CA ASP A 644 12.38 -43.47 6.60
C ASP A 644 13.07 -43.04 5.29
N ILE A 645 13.66 -41.84 5.24
CA ILE A 645 14.29 -41.32 4.01
C ILE A 645 15.61 -40.60 4.33
N ASP A 646 16.75 -41.14 3.93
CA ASP A 646 18.08 -40.56 4.13
C ASP A 646 18.66 -40.05 2.84
N ILE A 647 18.70 -38.72 2.69
CA ILE A 647 19.15 -38.05 1.48
C ILE A 647 20.12 -36.94 1.90
N PRO A 648 21.34 -36.90 1.34
CA PRO A 648 22.31 -35.84 1.51
C PRO A 648 21.73 -34.45 1.19
N ALA A 649 22.20 -33.44 1.92
CA ALA A 649 21.79 -32.04 1.70
C ALA A 649 22.03 -31.56 0.26
N THR A 650 23.06 -32.08 -0.42
CA THR A 650 23.39 -31.73 -1.82
C THR A 650 22.27 -32.13 -2.79
N LEU A 651 21.72 -33.35 -2.64
CA LEU A 651 20.57 -33.82 -3.41
C LEU A 651 19.30 -33.04 -3.07
N LEU A 652 19.19 -32.52 -1.85
CA LEU A 652 18.07 -31.69 -1.44
C LEU A 652 18.19 -30.23 -1.90
N GLY A 653 19.27 -29.88 -2.63
CA GLY A 653 19.52 -28.52 -3.11
C GLY A 653 19.84 -27.53 -1.98
N THR A 654 20.32 -28.05 -0.85
CA THR A 654 20.62 -27.29 0.38
C THR A 654 22.11 -27.34 0.70
N ASP A 655 22.66 -26.26 1.27
CA ASP A 655 24.06 -26.22 1.68
C ASP A 655 24.36 -27.30 2.73
N ALA A 656 25.45 -28.05 2.53
CA ALA A 656 25.88 -29.15 3.41
C ALA A 656 26.20 -28.72 4.86
N SER A 657 26.31 -27.42 5.13
CA SER A 657 26.56 -26.84 6.45
C SER A 657 25.30 -26.58 7.28
N ARG A 658 24.11 -26.82 6.72
CA ARG A 658 22.82 -26.50 7.36
C ARG A 658 22.01 -27.77 7.66
N SER A 659 21.26 -27.77 8.76
CA SER A 659 20.31 -28.85 9.04
C SER A 659 19.16 -28.82 8.05
N THR A 660 18.87 -29.95 7.41
CA THR A 660 17.78 -30.04 6.44
C THR A 660 16.42 -29.88 7.11
N GLN A 661 15.59 -29.00 6.58
CA GLN A 661 14.21 -28.78 7.00
C GLN A 661 13.29 -29.97 6.63
N THR A 662 12.33 -30.32 7.50
CA THR A 662 11.41 -31.46 7.33
C THR A 662 10.64 -31.44 6.01
N ILE A 663 10.23 -30.26 5.51
CA ILE A 663 9.49 -30.15 4.23
C ILE A 663 10.25 -30.74 3.05
N ASN A 664 11.59 -30.66 3.03
CA ASN A 664 12.40 -31.21 1.95
C ASN A 664 12.30 -32.74 1.91
N TYR A 665 12.37 -33.39 3.07
CA TYR A 665 12.17 -34.83 3.19
C TYR A 665 10.74 -35.24 2.79
N LEU A 666 9.72 -34.46 3.16
CA LEU A 666 8.33 -34.72 2.76
C LEU A 666 8.09 -34.59 1.25
N ASN A 667 8.71 -33.60 0.61
CA ASN A 667 8.63 -33.41 -0.83
C ASN A 667 9.26 -34.58 -1.59
N TYR A 668 10.42 -35.07 -1.13
CA TYR A 668 11.06 -36.27 -1.67
C TYR A 668 10.27 -37.54 -1.40
N LYS A 669 9.74 -37.70 -0.17
CA LYS A 669 8.83 -38.79 0.19
C LYS A 669 7.66 -38.87 -0.79
N ARG A 670 7.00 -37.73 -1.07
CA ARG A 670 5.89 -37.65 -2.03
C ARG A 670 6.31 -38.09 -3.44
N LEU A 671 7.47 -37.63 -3.92
CA LEU A 671 7.98 -37.98 -5.24
C LEU A 671 8.19 -39.49 -5.39
N ILE A 672 8.86 -40.11 -4.42
CA ILE A 672 9.21 -41.53 -4.46
C ILE A 672 7.97 -42.41 -4.23
N GLU A 673 7.10 -42.04 -3.29
CA GLU A 673 5.83 -42.74 -3.09
C GLU A 673 4.93 -42.68 -4.31
N THR A 674 4.93 -41.56 -5.05
CA THR A 674 4.14 -41.45 -6.29
C THR A 674 4.64 -42.45 -7.34
N LYS A 675 5.96 -42.61 -7.50
CA LYS A 675 6.56 -43.59 -8.41
C LYS A 675 6.25 -45.03 -7.97
N LEU A 676 6.51 -45.36 -6.71
CA LEU A 676 6.24 -46.70 -6.16
C LEU A 676 4.77 -47.10 -6.30
N ASN A 677 3.85 -46.17 -6.04
CA ASN A 677 2.42 -46.44 -6.11
C ASN A 677 1.87 -46.44 -7.54
N ALA A 678 2.53 -45.76 -8.48
CA ALA A 678 2.23 -45.89 -9.90
C ALA A 678 2.59 -47.30 -10.40
N GLU A 679 3.78 -47.79 -10.05
CA GLU A 679 4.21 -49.16 -10.39
C GLU A 679 3.32 -50.22 -9.73
N LEU A 680 2.97 -50.04 -8.44
CA LEU A 680 2.04 -50.95 -7.75
C LEU A 680 0.70 -51.05 -8.50
N LYS A 681 0.15 -49.93 -8.97
CA LYS A 681 -1.09 -49.92 -9.76
C LYS A 681 -0.91 -50.56 -11.14
N ALA A 682 0.23 -50.36 -11.79
CA ALA A 682 0.55 -50.98 -13.07
C ALA A 682 0.65 -52.51 -12.96
N ILE A 683 1.31 -53.02 -11.91
CA ILE A 683 1.43 -54.45 -11.60
C ILE A 683 0.05 -55.05 -11.31
N ALA A 684 -0.77 -54.36 -10.52
CA ALA A 684 -2.13 -54.77 -10.21
C ALA A 684 -3.03 -54.83 -11.47
N GLY A 685 -2.89 -53.84 -12.37
CA GLY A 685 -3.63 -53.81 -13.64
C GLY A 685 -3.25 -54.93 -14.60
N ARG A 686 -1.97 -55.33 -14.61
CA ARG A 686 -1.46 -56.45 -15.43
C ARG A 686 -1.92 -57.83 -14.92
N THR A 687 -2.06 -58.00 -13.61
CA THR A 687 -2.54 -59.26 -13.00
C THR A 687 -4.06 -59.45 -13.10
N SER A 688 -4.82 -58.40 -13.42
CA SER A 688 -6.27 -58.45 -13.66
C SER A 688 -6.69 -58.70 -15.12
N ASN A 689 -5.75 -58.97 -16.04
CA ASN A 689 -6.07 -59.32 -17.43
C ASN A 689 -6.13 -60.87 -17.59
N PRO A 690 -7.26 -61.49 -18.00
CA PRO A 690 -7.44 -62.95 -17.92
C PRO A 690 -6.65 -63.82 -18.91
N ASP A 691 -5.73 -63.26 -19.71
CA ASP A 691 -5.19 -63.95 -20.89
C ASP A 691 -3.68 -64.29 -20.84
N GLN A 692 -3.03 -64.24 -19.68
CA GLN A 692 -1.63 -64.73 -19.56
C GLN A 692 -1.41 -65.63 -18.35
N VAL A 693 -2.09 -66.78 -18.36
CA VAL A 693 -1.52 -68.03 -17.85
C VAL A 693 -1.66 -69.07 -18.96
N ALA A 694 -0.59 -69.25 -19.73
CA ALA A 694 -0.33 -70.43 -20.56
C ALA A 694 1.18 -70.66 -20.60
#